data_AF-A0A1J1HHK3-F1
#
_entry.id   AF-A0A1J1HHK3-F1
#
_cell.length_a   1.000
_cell.length_b   1.000
_cell.length_c   1.000
_cell.angle_alpha   90.00
_cell.angle_beta   90.00
_cell.angle_gamma   90.00
#
_symmetry.space_group_name_H-M   'P 1'
#
loop_
_entity.id
_entity.type
_entity.pdbx_description
1 polymer ?
#
loop_
_entity_poly.entity_id
_entity_poly.type
_entity_poly.pdbx_seq_one_letter_code
_entity_poly.pdbx_strand_id
1 'polypeptide(L)'
;MGSFLLSLTGKIGAVTGAKYQQLNIIKNQIRNFSGSSKMRFVQFKRKNDPTIFLGVSSDDGTEIKDIGLIGTYPNDLKKLIESGVDVTDIKLKSECLASIKTSEVDLLPPILEPQKILCVGLNYKGHCDEQNKEYPKEPMFFSKFASTLVGPTGDVIAHKISDKIDWEVELAVIIGKKASHVKKENAFDYVFGYTVAQDISARDWQKQRNGGQFLIGKSMDSFCPLGPAVVHKSALDPRDLTIKCSVNNILKQCGKTSELIFTIDDIIERVTQSITLLPGDVILTGTPAGVGMHRNPPEFLHAGDMIESEIEGIGKLFNRTKNTSSLVRQYSNRNVPPLQQAGFGKFLLIISPFAIGGGVITYAKYDKDFRKLLEKNVPGIEPVLEVFIDDANPFADIQKKLGEYQQKISDTSSSITSSVTGLFGGSSKEDQTKKPEPAKFPPVTKGPIIPSEQKSVVSAVPPPPISKPEPKAPSKSSQTPVSATVSTPPPPPIKVEKTEIPKNLVDLEKAVESAASQAIKEYNKAVLILKGYNEDVKKIVDSAVENIDINAWTTLKNKTLTRDAAVEKAEQAALAARKKLNDYEQQIEKNVAGVAGEVKTALKQSISSFNEHLNAAKVEVLKAKELAGTSENYWKKVESSRNYFVREIESLFGVNLNEKKLNLSKEEVDLFLVNAYSHVMAYQKELQKLQTEGELRLKRALDAVKGSDQTEAVKAQLEYELEKERRNLNIQNQAKIMRIKAETEKNLRDQLKKQIEAHTDHLNDALSNKEAEMKRIFAREVDEKVATERASYNTQLAVMLGKMKGMDSALKERADLEKSALQAQSLWAACQTLWSSVREGQPGKSWRQELRPLKNEIKAVGSAGEGDEFVAVVINTLPETAKDRGVFPEEALRERFANVDKVARRLALVPAEGASLIVYFLSFIQGALIARPSEAISQDELNNKEFDFGKLDTYEILNRARYWMERGNLVQTLKYMNLLQGASRKVSSEWINEARLLLETQQAVNVLLSHASGNGQRYL
;
A
#
# COMPACT_ATOMS: atom_id res chain seq x y z
N MET A 1 -8.85 -56.99 71.89
CA MET A 1 -8.72 -56.90 70.42
C MET A 1 -7.40 -56.18 70.04
N GLY A 2 -6.23 -56.77 70.33
CA GLY A 2 -4.93 -56.09 70.12
C GLY A 2 -4.21 -56.42 68.81
N SER A 3 -4.18 -57.70 68.43
CA SER A 3 -3.26 -58.19 67.39
C SER A 3 -3.65 -57.86 65.94
N PHE A 4 -4.89 -57.41 65.69
CA PHE A 4 -5.40 -57.20 64.32
C PHE A 4 -5.01 -55.85 63.71
N LEU A 5 -4.77 -54.82 64.53
CA LEU A 5 -4.53 -53.45 64.05
C LEU A 5 -3.09 -53.19 63.60
N LEU A 6 -2.09 -53.85 64.19
CA LEU A 6 -0.68 -53.72 63.76
C LEU A 6 -0.39 -54.41 62.42
N SER A 7 -1.23 -55.35 61.96
CA SER A 7 -1.04 -56.06 60.70
C SER A 7 -1.38 -55.21 59.47
N LEU A 8 -2.35 -54.29 59.59
CA LEU A 8 -2.77 -53.42 58.47
C LEU A 8 -1.82 -52.24 58.26
N THR A 9 -1.32 -51.61 59.33
CA THR A 9 -0.46 -50.41 59.23
C THR A 9 0.85 -50.71 58.47
N GLY A 10 1.48 -51.86 58.74
CA GLY A 10 2.67 -52.30 58.01
C GLY A 10 2.43 -52.53 56.52
N LYS A 11 1.27 -53.08 56.13
CA LYS A 11 0.94 -53.33 54.71
C LYS A 11 0.58 -52.06 53.94
N ILE A 12 -0.07 -51.09 54.56
CA ILE A 12 -0.45 -49.84 53.87
C ILE A 12 0.79 -49.00 53.53
N GLY A 13 1.75 -48.87 54.46
CA GLY A 13 3.01 -48.14 54.21
C GLY A 13 3.88 -48.78 53.12
N ALA A 14 3.93 -50.11 53.05
CA ALA A 14 4.66 -50.81 52.00
C ALA A 14 4.05 -50.60 50.59
N VAL A 15 2.71 -50.57 50.48
CA VAL A 15 2.02 -50.39 49.18
C VAL A 15 2.13 -48.94 48.67
N THR A 16 2.10 -47.93 49.53
CA THR A 16 2.35 -46.54 49.12
C THR A 16 3.81 -46.33 48.72
N GLY A 17 4.77 -46.87 49.50
CA GLY A 17 6.20 -46.83 49.18
C GLY A 17 6.51 -47.52 47.84
N ALA A 18 5.99 -48.73 47.61
CA ALA A 18 6.18 -49.48 46.37
C ALA A 18 5.55 -48.77 45.16
N LYS A 19 4.38 -48.15 45.29
CA LYS A 19 3.79 -47.33 44.21
C LYS A 19 4.58 -46.05 43.95
N TYR A 20 5.14 -45.41 44.97
CA TYR A 20 5.98 -44.22 44.76
C TYR A 20 7.33 -44.59 44.13
N GLN A 21 7.92 -45.73 44.51
CA GLN A 21 9.11 -46.26 43.84
C GLN A 21 8.80 -46.72 42.41
N GLN A 22 7.68 -47.40 42.13
CA GLN A 22 7.29 -47.71 40.74
C GLN A 22 7.03 -46.44 39.92
N LEU A 23 6.36 -45.42 40.45
CA LEU A 23 6.16 -44.14 39.77
C LEU A 23 7.48 -43.39 39.53
N ASN A 24 8.44 -43.45 40.45
CA ASN A 24 9.77 -42.85 40.26
C ASN A 24 10.70 -43.70 39.39
N ILE A 25 10.56 -45.02 39.37
CA ILE A 25 11.26 -45.92 38.44
C ILE A 25 10.70 -45.72 37.03
N ILE A 26 9.38 -45.60 36.86
CA ILE A 26 8.75 -45.28 35.57
C ILE A 26 9.16 -43.86 35.13
N LYS A 27 9.13 -42.84 36.00
CA LYS A 27 9.63 -41.50 35.67
C LYS A 27 11.13 -41.47 35.32
N ASN A 28 11.95 -42.29 35.98
CA ASN A 28 13.39 -42.38 35.68
C ASN A 28 13.68 -43.26 34.45
N GLN A 29 12.86 -44.27 34.14
CA GLN A 29 12.93 -45.01 32.87
C GLN A 29 12.48 -44.13 31.70
N ILE A 30 11.42 -43.32 31.87
CA ILE A 30 11.01 -42.30 30.89
C ILE A 30 12.11 -41.24 30.70
N ARG A 31 12.80 -40.81 31.77
CA ARG A 31 14.00 -39.95 31.66
C ARG A 31 15.19 -40.65 30.99
N ASN A 32 15.34 -41.96 31.16
CA ASN A 32 16.45 -42.72 30.56
C ASN A 32 16.18 -43.15 29.11
N PHE A 33 14.95 -43.04 28.61
CA PHE A 33 14.65 -42.98 27.17
C PHE A 33 14.99 -41.59 26.59
N SER A 34 16.19 -41.09 26.90
CA SER A 34 16.70 -39.77 26.48
C SER A 34 17.17 -39.75 25.01
N GLY A 35 16.41 -40.35 24.10
CA GLY A 35 16.43 -39.98 22.69
C GLY A 35 15.74 -38.62 22.56
N SER A 36 16.52 -37.54 22.53
CA SER A 36 16.03 -36.15 22.70
C SER A 36 15.30 -35.58 21.46
N SER A 37 14.34 -36.34 20.92
CA SER A 37 13.61 -35.93 19.73
C SER A 37 12.76 -34.67 19.96
N LYS A 38 13.14 -33.61 19.25
CA LYS A 38 12.52 -32.30 19.21
C LYS A 38 11.20 -32.38 18.45
N MET A 39 10.15 -31.77 18.97
CA MET A 39 8.88 -31.67 18.25
C MET A 39 8.97 -30.57 17.19
N ARG A 40 9.14 -30.98 15.93
CA ARG A 40 9.30 -30.10 14.75
C ARG A 40 8.12 -30.30 13.80
N PHE A 41 7.23 -29.31 13.72
CA PHE A 41 6.04 -29.40 12.87
C PHE A 41 6.33 -28.88 11.44
N VAL A 42 5.92 -29.65 10.44
CA VAL A 42 6.08 -29.33 9.00
C VAL A 42 4.76 -29.47 8.27
N GLN A 43 4.45 -28.54 7.36
CA GLN A 43 3.37 -28.71 6.37
C GLN A 43 3.98 -29.07 5.02
N PHE A 44 3.39 -30.02 4.32
CA PHE A 44 3.94 -30.55 3.07
C PHE A 44 2.86 -31.03 2.10
N LYS A 45 3.26 -31.21 0.83
CA LYS A 45 2.49 -31.95 -0.18
C LYS A 45 3.27 -33.17 -0.63
N ARG A 46 2.56 -34.26 -0.93
CA ARG A 46 3.17 -35.43 -1.59
C ARG A 46 3.24 -35.14 -3.09
N LYS A 47 4.27 -35.64 -3.78
CA LYS A 47 4.42 -35.40 -5.22
C LYS A 47 3.22 -35.95 -5.99
N ASN A 48 2.64 -35.12 -6.86
CA ASN A 48 1.38 -35.34 -7.60
C ASN A 48 0.09 -35.33 -6.76
N ASP A 49 0.14 -35.02 -5.45
CA ASP A 49 -1.04 -34.87 -4.60
C ASP A 49 -1.30 -33.37 -4.31
N PRO A 50 -2.47 -32.81 -4.68
CA PRO A 50 -2.79 -31.41 -4.39
C PRO A 50 -3.16 -31.16 -2.92
N THR A 51 -3.42 -32.20 -2.12
CA THR A 51 -3.79 -32.05 -0.71
C THR A 51 -2.62 -31.59 0.16
N ILE A 52 -2.94 -31.12 1.36
CA ILE A 52 -1.98 -30.63 2.35
C ILE A 52 -1.95 -31.63 3.49
N PHE A 53 -0.75 -31.93 3.98
CA PHE A 53 -0.50 -32.81 5.10
C PHE A 53 0.30 -32.08 6.18
N LEU A 54 0.02 -32.44 7.43
CA LEU A 54 0.75 -31.99 8.60
C LEU A 54 1.58 -33.15 9.14
N GLY A 55 2.86 -32.91 9.39
CA GLY A 55 3.78 -33.94 9.89
C GLY A 55 4.67 -33.45 11.02
N VAL A 56 5.26 -34.40 11.72
CA VAL A 56 6.36 -34.20 12.68
C VAL A 56 7.65 -34.69 12.01
N SER A 57 8.68 -33.84 11.96
CA SER A 57 9.96 -34.16 11.32
C SER A 57 11.03 -34.59 12.33
N SER A 58 11.96 -35.45 11.89
CA SER A 58 13.12 -35.92 12.67
C SER A 58 14.05 -34.77 13.11
N ASP A 59 14.94 -35.03 14.06
CA ASP A 59 15.91 -34.03 14.55
C ASP A 59 16.85 -33.53 13.44
N ASP A 60 17.22 -34.42 12.52
CA ASP A 60 18.05 -34.09 11.35
C ASP A 60 17.24 -33.44 10.21
N GLY A 61 15.90 -33.49 10.26
CA GLY A 61 15.00 -32.95 9.23
C GLY A 61 14.92 -33.81 7.96
N THR A 62 15.48 -35.02 8.00
CA THR A 62 15.59 -35.99 6.89
C THR A 62 14.32 -36.79 6.66
N GLU A 63 13.51 -36.97 7.71
CA GLU A 63 12.29 -37.78 7.72
C GLU A 63 11.12 -36.99 8.31
N ILE A 64 9.90 -37.37 7.88
CA ILE A 64 8.63 -36.75 8.26
C ILE A 64 7.62 -37.87 8.54
N LYS A 65 6.91 -37.78 9.66
CA LYS A 65 5.82 -38.67 10.05
C LYS A 65 4.49 -37.94 9.93
N ASP A 66 3.60 -38.45 9.07
CA ASP A 66 2.34 -37.80 8.69
C ASP A 66 1.25 -37.99 9.75
N ILE A 67 1.07 -36.98 10.62
CA ILE A 67 0.11 -37.05 11.72
C ILE A 67 -1.35 -36.89 11.28
N GLY A 68 -1.61 -36.53 10.02
CA GLY A 68 -2.96 -36.56 9.44
C GLY A 68 -3.52 -37.99 9.36
N LEU A 69 -2.66 -39.01 9.25
CA LEU A 69 -3.04 -40.43 9.25
C LEU A 69 -3.66 -40.90 10.57
N ILE A 70 -3.50 -40.15 11.67
CA ILE A 70 -4.12 -40.43 12.97
C ILE A 70 -5.62 -40.08 12.96
N GLY A 71 -6.10 -39.31 11.98
CA GLY A 71 -7.53 -38.95 11.77
C GLY A 71 -8.15 -38.05 12.86
N THR A 72 -7.48 -37.91 14.00
CA THR A 72 -7.89 -37.09 15.16
C THR A 72 -7.42 -35.64 15.03
N TYR A 73 -6.41 -35.39 14.19
CA TYR A 73 -5.73 -34.11 14.05
C TYR A 73 -6.02 -33.46 12.69
N PRO A 74 -6.17 -32.13 12.61
CA PRO A 74 -6.32 -31.44 11.35
C PRO A 74 -5.00 -31.38 10.57
N ASN A 75 -5.07 -31.49 9.25
CA ASN A 75 -3.91 -31.40 8.35
C ASN A 75 -3.30 -29.98 8.20
N ASP A 76 -3.64 -29.05 9.09
CA ASP A 76 -3.15 -27.67 9.09
C ASP A 76 -2.67 -27.30 10.49
N LEU A 77 -1.41 -26.87 10.59
CA LEU A 77 -0.77 -26.53 11.85
C LEU A 77 -1.51 -25.41 12.59
N LYS A 78 -2.08 -24.44 11.87
CA LYS A 78 -2.85 -23.36 12.51
C LYS A 78 -4.04 -23.92 13.28
N LYS A 79 -4.82 -24.80 12.65
CA LYS A 79 -5.99 -25.46 13.25
C LYS A 79 -5.62 -26.43 14.36
N LEU A 80 -4.44 -27.05 14.30
CA LEU A 80 -3.90 -27.86 15.39
C LEU A 80 -3.53 -27.02 16.62
N ILE A 81 -2.98 -25.82 16.42
CA ILE A 81 -2.69 -24.88 17.51
C ILE A 81 -4.02 -24.32 18.08
N GLU A 82 -4.98 -23.94 17.22
CA GLU A 82 -6.30 -23.46 17.62
C GLU A 82 -7.10 -24.49 18.43
N SER A 83 -6.94 -25.79 18.17
CA SER A 83 -7.62 -26.86 18.92
C SER A 83 -7.00 -27.19 20.28
N GLY A 84 -5.82 -26.63 20.60
CA GLY A 84 -5.20 -26.74 21.92
C GLY A 84 -4.73 -28.15 22.31
N VAL A 85 -4.49 -29.03 21.35
CA VAL A 85 -4.05 -30.42 21.55
C VAL A 85 -2.70 -30.49 22.28
N ASP A 86 -2.55 -31.45 23.21
CA ASP A 86 -1.29 -31.68 23.91
C ASP A 86 -0.22 -32.26 22.96
N VAL A 87 0.89 -31.53 22.84
CA VAL A 87 2.04 -31.89 21.99
C VAL A 87 2.68 -33.22 22.41
N THR A 88 2.52 -33.66 23.67
CA THR A 88 3.01 -34.96 24.16
C THR A 88 2.20 -36.13 23.62
N ASP A 89 0.88 -35.99 23.46
CA ASP A 89 0.00 -37.00 22.86
C ASP A 89 0.25 -37.12 21.35
N ILE A 90 0.54 -36.00 20.67
CA ILE A 90 1.01 -36.00 19.29
C ILE A 90 2.34 -36.76 19.19
N LYS A 91 3.31 -36.48 20.07
CA LYS A 91 4.62 -37.17 20.06
C LYS A 91 4.44 -38.68 20.16
N LEU A 92 3.77 -39.16 21.22
CA LEU A 92 3.55 -40.59 21.48
C LEU A 92 2.85 -41.29 20.30
N LYS A 93 1.77 -40.72 19.76
CA LYS A 93 1.04 -41.32 18.62
C LYS A 93 1.84 -41.24 17.31
N SER A 94 2.70 -40.23 17.15
CA SER A 94 3.57 -40.12 15.96
C SER A 94 4.67 -41.18 15.95
N GLU A 95 5.14 -41.67 17.10
CA GLU A 95 6.22 -42.66 17.15
C GLU A 95 5.83 -43.97 16.42
N CYS A 96 4.55 -44.37 16.48
CA CYS A 96 4.00 -45.54 15.78
C CYS A 96 3.79 -45.35 14.25
N LEU A 97 3.97 -44.15 13.70
CA LEU A 97 3.80 -43.89 12.27
C LEU A 97 5.05 -44.23 11.45
N ALA A 98 4.82 -44.74 10.23
CA ALA A 98 5.85 -44.84 9.20
C ALA A 98 6.37 -43.45 8.80
N SER A 99 7.67 -43.34 8.53
CA SER A 99 8.29 -42.12 8.04
C SER A 99 8.35 -42.06 6.51
N ILE A 100 8.30 -40.83 6.01
CA ILE A 100 8.46 -40.44 4.60
C ILE A 100 9.73 -39.57 4.55
N LYS A 101 10.57 -39.70 3.50
CA LYS A 101 11.76 -38.85 3.38
C LYS A 101 11.38 -37.42 2.99
N THR A 102 12.03 -36.43 3.57
CA THR A 102 11.80 -35.01 3.25
C THR A 102 12.07 -34.69 1.77
N SER A 103 12.97 -35.44 1.11
CA SER A 103 13.24 -35.30 -0.33
C SER A 103 12.15 -35.85 -1.26
N GLU A 104 11.17 -36.60 -0.73
CA GLU A 104 10.06 -37.21 -1.48
C GLU A 104 8.80 -36.33 -1.47
N VAL A 105 8.80 -35.23 -0.71
CA VAL A 105 7.68 -34.28 -0.54
C VAL A 105 8.08 -32.84 -0.86
N ASP A 106 7.10 -31.98 -1.12
CA ASP A 106 7.29 -30.54 -1.30
C ASP A 106 6.90 -29.81 -0.01
N LEU A 107 7.87 -29.18 0.67
CA LEU A 107 7.63 -28.43 1.92
C LEU A 107 6.91 -27.10 1.66
N LEU A 108 5.93 -26.79 2.50
CA LEU A 108 5.15 -25.55 2.51
C LEU A 108 5.61 -24.62 3.65
N PRO A 109 5.16 -23.35 3.68
CA PRO A 109 5.19 -22.55 4.91
C PRO A 109 4.51 -23.33 6.05
N PRO A 110 5.13 -23.46 7.24
CA PRO A 110 4.52 -24.21 8.34
C PRO A 110 3.18 -23.64 8.82
N ILE A 111 2.98 -22.33 8.69
CA ILE A 111 1.67 -21.67 8.80
C ILE A 111 1.33 -21.09 7.43
N LEU A 112 0.18 -21.47 6.89
CA LEU A 112 -0.25 -21.10 5.53
C LEU A 112 -1.02 -19.77 5.49
N GLU A 113 -1.92 -19.58 6.45
CA GLU A 113 -2.85 -18.44 6.52
C GLU A 113 -2.82 -17.81 7.93
N PRO A 114 -1.70 -17.21 8.36
CA PRO A 114 -1.66 -16.44 9.60
C PRO A 114 -2.60 -15.23 9.48
N GLN A 115 -3.29 -14.83 10.56
CA GLN A 115 -4.12 -13.61 10.48
C GLN A 115 -3.23 -12.36 10.41
N LYS A 116 -2.12 -12.37 11.15
CA LYS A 116 -1.14 -11.29 11.22
C LYS A 116 0.28 -11.85 11.10
N ILE A 117 1.07 -11.23 10.23
CA ILE A 117 2.53 -11.33 10.22
C ILE A 117 3.02 -9.95 10.67
N LEU A 118 3.46 -9.86 11.93
CA LEU A 118 4.05 -8.65 12.51
C LEU A 118 5.57 -8.76 12.45
N CYS A 119 6.25 -7.63 12.31
CA CYS A 119 7.70 -7.56 12.15
C CYS A 119 8.29 -6.42 12.99
N VAL A 120 9.52 -6.57 13.48
CA VAL A 120 10.18 -5.58 14.35
C VAL A 120 11.46 -5.03 13.71
N GLY A 121 11.41 -3.79 13.23
CA GLY A 121 12.57 -3.15 12.59
C GLY A 121 13.59 -2.62 13.60
N LEU A 122 14.87 -2.62 13.21
CA LEU A 122 16.01 -2.11 14.00
C LEU A 122 16.17 -2.79 15.37
N ASN A 123 15.89 -4.09 15.48
CA ASN A 123 15.89 -4.80 16.76
C ASN A 123 17.20 -5.54 17.13
N TYR A 124 18.27 -5.40 16.34
CA TYR A 124 19.60 -5.96 16.68
C TYR A 124 20.60 -4.83 16.86
N LYS A 125 21.46 -4.95 17.88
CA LYS A 125 22.53 -3.98 18.18
C LYS A 125 23.45 -3.77 16.98
N GLY A 126 24.06 -4.85 16.47
CA GLY A 126 24.94 -4.79 15.30
C GLY A 126 24.30 -4.21 14.03
N HIS A 127 22.99 -4.39 13.83
CA HIS A 127 22.26 -3.81 12.69
C HIS A 127 21.98 -2.30 12.86
N CYS A 128 21.98 -1.78 14.10
CA CYS A 128 21.99 -0.35 14.37
C CYS A 128 23.41 0.23 14.26
N ASP A 129 24.42 -0.52 14.74
CA ASP A 129 25.84 -0.16 14.69
C ASP A 129 26.33 0.02 13.24
N GLU A 130 26.02 -0.92 12.33
CA GLU A 130 26.37 -0.81 10.90
C GLU A 130 25.75 0.44 10.23
N GLN A 131 24.63 0.93 10.78
CA GLN A 131 23.92 2.12 10.30
C GLN A 131 24.39 3.41 11.00
N ASN A 132 25.27 3.33 12.00
CA ASN A 132 25.64 4.42 12.91
C ASN A 132 24.41 5.11 13.52
N LYS A 133 23.46 4.32 14.02
CA LYS A 133 22.21 4.80 14.65
C LYS A 133 22.17 4.48 16.14
N GLU A 134 21.58 5.41 16.92
CA GLU A 134 21.14 5.11 18.28
C GLU A 134 20.15 3.93 18.28
N TYR A 135 20.24 3.08 19.31
CA TYR A 135 19.29 2.00 19.52
C TYR A 135 17.89 2.58 19.80
N PRO A 136 16.83 2.05 19.16
CA PRO A 136 15.47 2.53 19.39
C PRO A 136 15.06 2.35 20.87
N LYS A 137 14.27 3.31 21.38
CA LYS A 137 13.74 3.29 22.76
C LYS A 137 12.42 2.51 22.90
N GLU A 138 11.75 2.24 21.79
CA GLU A 138 10.58 1.37 21.68
C GLU A 138 10.67 0.52 20.40
N PRO A 139 10.13 -0.72 20.37
CA PRO A 139 10.16 -1.56 19.17
C PRO A 139 9.31 -0.97 18.03
N MET A 140 9.91 -0.85 16.85
CA MET A 140 9.27 -0.30 15.65
C MET A 140 8.53 -1.41 14.89
N PHE A 141 7.22 -1.48 15.06
CA PHE A 141 6.37 -2.47 14.38
C PHE A 141 5.95 -2.07 12.97
N PHE A 142 5.95 -3.05 12.09
CA PHE A 142 5.23 -3.05 10.81
C PHE A 142 4.67 -4.45 10.55
N SER A 143 4.07 -4.69 9.38
CA SER A 143 3.51 -5.98 9.00
C SER A 143 3.89 -6.40 7.59
N LYS A 144 3.68 -7.69 7.30
CA LYS A 144 3.69 -8.29 5.96
C LYS A 144 2.34 -8.97 5.70
N PHE A 145 1.94 -9.12 4.44
CA PHE A 145 0.71 -9.83 4.09
C PHE A 145 0.95 -11.34 3.91
N ALA A 146 -0.05 -12.17 4.20
CA ALA A 146 0.05 -13.63 4.05
C ALA A 146 0.35 -14.08 2.60
N SER A 147 -0.02 -13.28 1.59
CA SER A 147 0.35 -13.53 0.17
C SER A 147 1.86 -13.54 -0.09
N THR A 148 2.65 -12.95 0.81
CA THR A 148 4.13 -12.95 0.71
C THR A 148 4.77 -14.28 1.10
N LEU A 149 4.01 -15.21 1.71
CA LEU A 149 4.55 -16.46 2.23
C LEU A 149 5.03 -17.40 1.13
N VAL A 150 6.24 -17.90 1.28
CA VAL A 150 6.82 -18.95 0.43
C VAL A 150 7.53 -20.00 1.29
N GLY A 151 7.47 -21.26 0.86
CA GLY A 151 8.05 -22.37 1.62
C GLY A 151 9.59 -22.36 1.65
N PRO A 152 10.23 -23.22 2.46
CA PRO A 152 11.68 -23.23 2.66
C PRO A 152 12.51 -23.60 1.42
N THR A 153 11.87 -24.01 0.32
CA THR A 153 12.48 -24.33 -0.98
C THR A 153 11.84 -23.60 -2.16
N GLY A 154 10.89 -22.70 -1.92
CA GLY A 154 10.19 -21.97 -2.97
C GLY A 154 10.97 -20.74 -3.47
N ASP A 155 10.63 -20.25 -4.65
CA ASP A 155 11.37 -19.14 -5.26
C ASP A 155 10.95 -17.77 -4.70
N VAL A 156 11.92 -16.86 -4.55
CA VAL A 156 11.71 -15.43 -4.28
C VAL A 156 11.67 -14.69 -5.62
N ILE A 157 10.68 -13.83 -5.82
CA ILE A 157 10.49 -13.07 -7.04
C ILE A 157 11.39 -11.83 -7.02
N ALA A 158 12.34 -11.77 -7.95
CA ALA A 158 13.01 -10.53 -8.32
C ALA A 158 12.00 -9.65 -9.09
N HIS A 159 11.23 -8.87 -8.34
CA HIS A 159 10.16 -8.02 -8.88
C HIS A 159 10.77 -6.85 -9.67
N LYS A 160 10.49 -6.79 -10.98
CA LYS A 160 10.99 -5.77 -11.93
C LYS A 160 10.76 -4.30 -11.54
N ILE A 161 9.95 -4.04 -10.50
CA ILE A 161 9.72 -2.70 -9.98
C ILE A 161 10.79 -2.23 -8.99
N SER A 162 11.71 -3.10 -8.54
CA SER A 162 12.80 -2.77 -7.62
C SER A 162 14.13 -3.37 -8.09
N ASP A 163 15.16 -2.52 -8.16
CA ASP A 163 16.55 -2.91 -8.42
C ASP A 163 17.37 -3.08 -7.12
N LYS A 164 16.71 -3.00 -5.95
CA LYS A 164 17.35 -2.93 -4.63
C LYS A 164 16.68 -3.87 -3.62
N ILE A 165 16.50 -5.12 -4.04
CA ILE A 165 15.94 -6.19 -3.20
C ILE A 165 17.04 -6.72 -2.29
N ASP A 166 16.78 -6.78 -0.99
CA ASP A 166 17.77 -7.08 0.06
C ASP A 166 17.30 -8.26 0.95
N TRP A 167 18.25 -8.93 1.59
CA TRP A 167 18.04 -10.07 2.49
C TRP A 167 18.06 -9.63 3.97
N GLU A 168 17.23 -10.28 4.77
CA GLU A 168 17.13 -10.08 6.22
C GLU A 168 16.71 -11.40 6.88
N VAL A 169 17.65 -12.24 7.34
CA VAL A 169 17.28 -13.46 8.08
C VAL A 169 16.77 -13.09 9.47
N GLU A 170 15.64 -13.68 9.88
CA GLU A 170 15.02 -13.40 11.18
C GLU A 170 14.56 -14.67 11.89
N LEU A 171 14.54 -14.62 13.22
CA LEU A 171 13.78 -15.56 14.03
C LEU A 171 12.30 -15.22 13.92
N ALA A 172 11.46 -16.22 13.62
CA ALA A 172 10.02 -16.09 13.59
C ALA A 172 9.38 -16.86 14.76
N VAL A 173 8.64 -16.14 15.59
CA VAL A 173 7.89 -16.66 16.74
C VAL A 173 6.46 -16.94 16.30
N ILE A 174 5.98 -18.17 16.54
CA ILE A 174 4.60 -18.58 16.26
C ILE A 174 3.78 -18.48 17.56
N ILE A 175 2.69 -17.74 17.52
CA ILE A 175 1.77 -17.59 18.65
C ILE A 175 0.90 -18.85 18.79
N GLY A 176 0.82 -19.36 20.02
CA GLY A 176 0.11 -20.58 20.40
C GLY A 176 -1.24 -20.36 21.06
N LYS A 177 -1.48 -19.18 21.65
CA LYS A 177 -2.71 -18.87 22.40
C LYS A 177 -3.11 -17.42 22.13
N LYS A 178 -4.41 -17.13 22.22
CA LYS A 178 -4.93 -15.75 22.12
C LYS A 178 -4.28 -14.89 23.20
N ALA A 179 -3.55 -13.85 22.81
CA ALA A 179 -2.77 -12.99 23.70
C ALA A 179 -3.26 -11.53 23.60
N SER A 180 -3.57 -10.92 24.74
CA SER A 180 -3.93 -9.51 24.89
C SER A 180 -3.53 -9.07 26.30
N HIS A 181 -2.96 -7.86 26.43
CA HIS A 181 -2.44 -7.30 27.68
C HIS A 181 -1.54 -8.27 28.47
N VAL A 182 -0.67 -9.01 27.76
CA VAL A 182 0.19 -10.04 28.35
C VAL A 182 1.43 -9.37 28.92
N LYS A 183 1.68 -9.57 30.21
CA LYS A 183 2.93 -9.14 30.84
C LYS A 183 4.14 -9.95 30.35
N LYS A 184 5.32 -9.33 30.30
CA LYS A 184 6.61 -9.91 29.92
C LYS A 184 6.87 -11.27 30.60
N GLU A 185 6.63 -11.35 31.92
CA GLU A 185 6.80 -12.55 32.75
C GLU A 185 6.03 -13.79 32.26
N ASN A 186 4.90 -13.60 31.56
CA ASN A 186 4.04 -14.67 31.05
C ASN A 186 4.15 -14.88 29.52
N ALA A 187 4.92 -14.05 28.80
CA ALA A 187 4.88 -14.01 27.33
C ALA A 187 5.20 -15.35 26.66
N PHE A 188 6.15 -16.11 27.20
CA PHE A 188 6.53 -17.43 26.70
C PHE A 188 5.41 -18.48 26.80
N ASP A 189 4.39 -18.31 27.66
CA ASP A 189 3.24 -19.22 27.72
C ASP A 189 2.30 -19.10 26.51
N TYR A 190 2.29 -17.94 25.87
CA TYR A 190 1.49 -17.66 24.67
C TYR A 190 2.19 -18.04 23.37
N VAL A 191 3.50 -18.33 23.40
CA VAL A 191 4.25 -18.88 22.25
C VAL A 191 3.89 -20.36 22.05
N PHE A 192 3.86 -20.82 20.79
CA PHE A 192 3.85 -22.24 20.43
C PHE A 192 5.27 -22.74 20.12
N GLY A 193 6.00 -22.02 19.28
CA GLY A 193 7.32 -22.42 18.84
C GLY A 193 7.99 -21.40 17.93
N TYR A 194 9.11 -21.81 17.35
CA TYR A 194 10.02 -20.98 16.58
C TYR A 194 10.30 -21.57 15.21
N THR A 195 10.45 -20.71 14.20
CA THR A 195 10.87 -21.08 12.84
C THR A 195 11.80 -20.01 12.28
N VAL A 196 12.39 -20.22 11.11
CA VAL A 196 13.23 -19.21 10.45
C VAL A 196 12.39 -18.46 9.42
N ALA A 197 12.65 -17.16 9.27
CA ALA A 197 12.09 -16.33 8.22
C ALA A 197 13.15 -15.53 7.47
N GLN A 198 12.76 -15.00 6.32
CA GLN A 198 13.47 -13.96 5.58
C GLN A 198 12.53 -12.77 5.35
N ASP A 199 12.90 -11.57 5.82
CA ASP A 199 12.16 -10.34 5.57
C ASP A 199 12.69 -9.61 4.33
N ILE A 200 12.55 -10.26 3.16
CA ILE A 200 13.02 -9.75 1.87
C ILE A 200 12.47 -8.33 1.63
N SER A 201 13.37 -7.40 1.29
CA SER A 201 13.10 -5.96 1.36
C SER A 201 13.51 -5.22 0.09
N ALA A 202 12.55 -4.72 -0.68
CA ALA A 202 12.77 -3.75 -1.75
C ALA A 202 13.08 -2.36 -1.16
N ARG A 203 14.37 -2.04 -1.01
CA ARG A 203 14.87 -0.89 -0.24
C ARG A 203 14.54 0.46 -0.82
N ASP A 204 14.46 0.56 -2.15
CA ASP A 204 14.00 1.76 -2.86
C ASP A 204 12.53 2.05 -2.56
N TRP A 205 11.67 1.02 -2.50
CA TRP A 205 10.29 1.16 -2.06
C TRP A 205 10.18 1.46 -0.56
N GLN A 206 10.93 0.74 0.29
CA GLN A 206 10.94 0.92 1.74
C GLN A 206 11.34 2.34 2.17
N LYS A 207 12.44 2.88 1.60
CA LYS A 207 13.02 4.17 2.04
C LYS A 207 12.62 5.37 1.17
N GLN A 208 12.34 5.20 -0.12
CA GLN A 208 12.17 6.33 -1.07
C GLN A 208 10.75 6.41 -1.65
N ARG A 209 10.28 5.37 -2.34
CA ARG A 209 9.03 5.45 -3.13
C ARG A 209 7.74 5.39 -2.31
N ASN A 210 7.78 4.84 -1.10
CA ASN A 210 6.61 4.74 -0.21
C ASN A 210 6.68 5.68 1.02
N GLY A 211 7.31 6.85 0.88
CA GLY A 211 7.34 7.88 1.94
C GLY A 211 7.94 7.42 3.28
N GLY A 212 8.85 6.45 3.25
CA GLY A 212 9.46 5.84 4.44
C GLY A 212 8.60 4.77 5.15
N GLN A 213 7.39 4.47 4.66
CA GLN A 213 6.55 3.40 5.20
C GLN A 213 6.99 2.03 4.67
N PHE A 214 7.26 1.08 5.56
CA PHE A 214 7.94 -0.16 5.19
C PHE A 214 7.04 -1.18 4.47
N LEU A 215 5.72 -1.08 4.65
CA LEU A 215 4.73 -2.08 4.21
C LEU A 215 4.92 -2.52 2.76
N ILE A 216 4.88 -1.60 1.77
CA ILE A 216 4.97 -1.96 0.35
C ILE A 216 6.36 -2.53 0.00
N GLY A 217 7.43 -1.97 0.55
CA GLY A 217 8.79 -2.44 0.31
C GLY A 217 9.05 -3.87 0.82
N LYS A 218 8.28 -4.34 1.80
CA LYS A 218 8.41 -5.67 2.41
C LYS A 218 7.26 -6.64 2.10
N SER A 219 6.18 -6.17 1.46
CA SER A 219 4.96 -6.96 1.24
C SER A 219 4.68 -7.34 -0.22
N MET A 220 5.71 -7.41 -1.06
CA MET A 220 5.59 -7.96 -2.42
C MET A 220 5.49 -9.50 -2.36
N ASP A 221 4.83 -10.12 -3.33
CA ASP A 221 4.64 -11.59 -3.34
C ASP A 221 5.98 -12.32 -3.22
N SER A 222 5.99 -13.44 -2.48
CA SER A 222 7.16 -14.24 -2.08
C SER A 222 8.21 -13.57 -1.17
N PHE A 223 8.03 -12.33 -0.70
CA PHE A 223 9.00 -11.66 0.19
C PHE A 223 9.03 -12.19 1.64
N CYS A 224 8.31 -13.27 1.97
CA CYS A 224 8.38 -13.92 3.28
C CYS A 224 8.62 -15.43 3.17
N PRO A 225 9.83 -15.89 2.81
CA PRO A 225 10.23 -17.27 3.06
C PRO A 225 10.08 -17.62 4.54
N LEU A 226 9.43 -18.75 4.84
CA LEU A 226 9.13 -19.18 6.20
C LEU A 226 9.30 -20.71 6.33
N GLY A 227 10.12 -21.17 7.28
CA GLY A 227 10.35 -22.59 7.51
C GLY A 227 11.72 -22.92 8.13
N PRO A 228 12.25 -24.15 7.95
CA PRO A 228 11.62 -25.29 7.28
C PRO A 228 10.55 -25.98 8.16
N ALA A 229 10.62 -25.81 9.47
CA ALA A 229 9.74 -26.42 10.45
C ALA A 229 9.52 -25.45 11.62
N VAL A 230 8.39 -25.61 12.33
CA VAL A 230 8.16 -24.93 13.62
C VAL A 230 8.61 -25.86 14.74
N VAL A 231 9.70 -25.50 15.41
CA VAL A 231 10.20 -26.20 16.59
C VAL A 231 9.41 -25.74 17.80
N HIS A 232 8.70 -26.65 18.47
CA HIS A 232 7.92 -26.35 19.66
C HIS A 232 8.81 -25.81 20.78
N LYS A 233 8.33 -24.81 21.54
CA LYS A 233 9.11 -24.07 22.55
C LYS A 233 9.73 -24.93 23.66
N SER A 234 9.23 -26.15 23.88
CA SER A 234 9.82 -27.09 24.85
C SER A 234 11.10 -27.77 24.38
N ALA A 235 11.53 -27.54 23.14
CA ALA A 235 12.68 -28.21 22.50
C ALA A 235 13.83 -27.25 22.14
N LEU A 236 13.70 -25.95 22.44
CA LEU A 236 14.69 -24.92 22.12
C LEU A 236 14.47 -23.66 22.98
N ASP A 237 15.54 -23.13 23.60
CA ASP A 237 15.53 -21.78 24.19
C ASP A 237 15.96 -20.76 23.10
N PRO A 238 15.13 -19.75 22.76
CA PRO A 238 15.45 -18.81 21.69
C PRO A 238 16.44 -17.70 22.07
N ARG A 239 16.92 -17.62 23.33
CA ARG A 239 17.64 -16.44 23.85
C ARG A 239 19.08 -16.23 23.34
N ASP A 240 19.76 -17.26 22.86
CA ASP A 240 21.15 -17.14 22.38
C ASP A 240 21.47 -18.07 21.17
N LEU A 241 20.53 -18.18 20.24
CA LEU A 241 20.68 -18.96 19.01
C LEU A 241 21.55 -18.22 17.99
N THR A 242 22.47 -18.93 17.35
CA THR A 242 23.21 -18.39 16.20
C THR A 242 22.29 -18.31 14.97
N ILE A 243 22.26 -17.15 14.31
CA ILE A 243 21.52 -16.86 13.08
C ILE A 243 22.52 -16.55 11.95
N LYS A 244 22.30 -17.10 10.75
CA LYS A 244 23.16 -16.89 9.57
C LYS A 244 22.35 -16.70 8.29
N CYS A 245 22.85 -15.87 7.38
CA CYS A 245 22.40 -15.79 5.99
C CYS A 245 23.61 -15.82 5.05
N SER A 246 23.56 -16.68 4.04
CA SER A 246 24.53 -16.78 2.96
C SER A 246 23.84 -16.56 1.62
N VAL A 247 24.47 -15.81 0.71
CA VAL A 247 23.99 -15.63 -0.67
C VAL A 247 25.05 -16.16 -1.61
N ASN A 248 24.67 -17.09 -2.49
CA ASN A 248 25.57 -17.83 -3.38
C ASN A 248 26.75 -18.47 -2.63
N ASN A 249 26.46 -19.11 -1.49
CA ASN A 249 27.41 -19.71 -0.53
C ASN A 249 28.38 -18.72 0.15
N ILE A 250 28.27 -17.41 -0.09
CA ILE A 250 29.05 -16.37 0.59
C ILE A 250 28.26 -15.92 1.82
N LEU A 251 28.82 -16.10 3.02
CA LEU A 251 28.21 -15.64 4.27
C LEU A 251 28.05 -14.12 4.27
N LYS A 252 26.82 -13.64 4.46
CA LYS A 252 26.46 -12.21 4.45
C LYS A 252 26.14 -11.68 5.84
N GLN A 253 25.29 -12.38 6.57
CA GLN A 253 24.89 -12.08 7.96
C GLN A 253 25.31 -13.23 8.89
N CYS A 254 25.79 -12.91 10.09
CA CYS A 254 26.10 -13.87 11.15
C CYS A 254 26.01 -13.15 12.50
N GLY A 255 25.10 -13.58 13.38
CA GLY A 255 24.86 -12.97 14.69
C GLY A 255 24.12 -13.90 15.64
N LYS A 256 23.75 -13.42 16.82
CA LYS A 256 23.05 -14.19 17.87
C LYS A 256 21.78 -13.48 18.33
N THR A 257 20.74 -14.24 18.70
CA THR A 257 19.51 -13.66 19.27
C THR A 257 19.72 -12.95 20.62
N SER A 258 20.85 -13.15 21.29
CA SER A 258 21.27 -12.35 22.46
C SER A 258 21.64 -10.89 22.13
N GLU A 259 21.78 -10.55 20.85
CA GLU A 259 21.94 -9.18 20.36
C GLU A 259 20.62 -8.41 20.23
N LEU A 260 19.46 -9.07 20.44
CA LEU A 260 18.15 -8.44 20.42
C LEU A 260 18.11 -7.25 21.41
N ILE A 261 17.54 -6.13 20.96
CA ILE A 261 17.35 -4.90 21.74
C ILE A 261 16.09 -5.03 22.60
N PHE A 262 15.00 -5.49 21.99
CA PHE A 262 13.77 -5.93 22.64
C PHE A 262 13.65 -7.44 22.52
N THR A 263 13.55 -8.14 23.65
CA THR A 263 13.44 -9.61 23.65
C THR A 263 12.05 -10.05 23.20
N ILE A 264 11.86 -11.34 22.91
CA ILE A 264 10.55 -11.90 22.47
C ILE A 264 9.43 -11.56 23.45
N ASP A 265 9.75 -11.53 24.75
CA ASP A 265 8.87 -11.18 25.84
C ASP A 265 8.61 -9.67 25.97
N ASP A 266 9.57 -8.79 25.65
CA ASP A 266 9.29 -7.35 25.45
C ASP A 266 8.35 -7.11 24.27
N ILE A 267 8.59 -7.82 23.15
CA ILE A 267 7.81 -7.69 21.91
C ILE A 267 6.36 -8.10 22.16
N ILE A 268 6.13 -9.27 22.78
CA ILE A 268 4.77 -9.75 23.07
C ILE A 268 4.06 -8.82 24.06
N GLU A 269 4.75 -8.30 25.09
CA GLU A 269 4.14 -7.33 26.00
C GLU A 269 3.75 -6.04 25.27
N ARG A 270 4.66 -5.43 24.51
CA ARG A 270 4.41 -4.16 23.81
C ARG A 270 3.34 -4.28 22.72
N VAL A 271 3.31 -5.38 21.96
CA VAL A 271 2.25 -5.61 20.95
C VAL A 271 0.89 -5.82 21.62
N THR A 272 0.82 -6.66 22.65
CA THR A 272 -0.48 -7.09 23.21
C THR A 272 -1.21 -6.02 24.01
N GLN A 273 -0.53 -4.92 24.38
CA GLN A 273 -1.15 -3.68 24.87
C GLN A 273 -2.15 -3.07 23.87
N SER A 274 -1.91 -3.24 22.57
CA SER A 274 -2.69 -2.58 21.50
C SER A 274 -3.36 -3.55 20.51
N ILE A 275 -2.74 -4.71 20.27
CA ILE A 275 -3.18 -5.66 19.23
C ILE A 275 -3.34 -7.05 19.86
N THR A 276 -4.53 -7.64 19.73
CA THR A 276 -4.75 -9.03 20.14
C THR A 276 -4.11 -9.99 19.14
N LEU A 277 -3.15 -10.79 19.61
CA LEU A 277 -2.57 -11.89 18.84
C LEU A 277 -3.45 -13.13 18.96
N LEU A 278 -3.49 -13.94 17.91
CA LEU A 278 -4.25 -15.19 17.80
C LEU A 278 -3.31 -16.38 17.59
N PRO A 279 -3.77 -17.62 17.90
CA PRO A 279 -3.10 -18.84 17.46
C PRO A 279 -2.71 -18.81 15.97
N GLY A 280 -1.47 -19.16 15.67
CA GLY A 280 -0.92 -19.14 14.31
C GLY A 280 -0.51 -17.76 13.79
N ASP A 281 -0.64 -16.67 14.54
CA ASP A 281 0.03 -15.41 14.16
C ASP A 281 1.55 -15.55 14.23
N VAL A 282 2.25 -14.80 13.37
CA VAL A 282 3.71 -14.84 13.21
C VAL A 282 4.30 -13.50 13.63
N ILE A 283 5.38 -13.53 14.42
CA ILE A 283 6.19 -12.36 14.74
C ILE A 283 7.62 -12.58 14.26
N LEU A 284 8.05 -11.79 13.28
CA LEU A 284 9.43 -11.66 12.82
C LEU A 284 10.17 -10.67 13.74
N THR A 285 11.25 -11.10 14.40
CA THR A 285 11.84 -10.39 15.55
C THR A 285 12.89 -9.31 15.23
N GLY A 286 13.18 -9.06 13.96
CA GLY A 286 14.32 -8.26 13.50
C GLY A 286 15.50 -9.13 13.02
N THR A 287 16.42 -8.50 12.27
CA THR A 287 17.56 -9.13 11.59
C THR A 287 18.92 -8.62 12.12
N PRO A 288 19.98 -9.46 12.17
CA PRO A 288 21.34 -9.06 12.56
C PRO A 288 22.07 -8.25 11.47
N ALA A 289 23.28 -7.77 11.79
CA ALA A 289 24.14 -7.06 10.86
C ALA A 289 24.48 -7.86 9.59
N GLY A 290 24.83 -7.15 8.50
CA GLY A 290 25.30 -7.71 7.24
C GLY A 290 24.28 -7.70 6.09
N VAL A 291 23.18 -6.95 6.21
CA VAL A 291 22.21 -6.73 5.11
C VAL A 291 22.90 -6.02 3.95
N GLY A 292 22.51 -6.35 2.71
CA GLY A 292 23.13 -5.89 1.47
C GLY A 292 23.21 -4.36 1.35
N MET A 293 22.18 -3.64 1.81
CA MET A 293 22.11 -2.18 1.72
C MET A 293 23.23 -1.42 2.46
N HIS A 294 23.78 -1.97 3.56
CA HIS A 294 24.79 -1.30 4.39
C HIS A 294 26.20 -1.87 4.17
N ARG A 295 26.38 -2.77 3.19
CA ARG A 295 27.70 -3.21 2.74
C ARG A 295 28.39 -2.09 1.96
N ASN A 296 29.72 -2.20 1.80
CA ASN A 296 30.51 -1.27 1.01
C ASN A 296 31.33 -2.04 -0.06
N PRO A 297 30.99 -1.95 -1.36
CA PRO A 297 29.81 -1.29 -1.91
C PRO A 297 28.49 -1.98 -1.48
N PRO A 298 27.33 -1.30 -1.56
CA PRO A 298 26.03 -1.92 -1.34
C PRO A 298 25.76 -3.06 -2.33
N GLU A 299 25.17 -4.13 -1.85
CA GLU A 299 24.91 -5.37 -2.59
C GLU A 299 23.41 -5.68 -2.55
N PHE A 300 22.84 -6.22 -3.63
CA PHE A 300 21.41 -6.53 -3.73
C PHE A 300 21.20 -7.86 -4.46
N LEU A 301 20.04 -8.47 -4.23
CA LEU A 301 19.63 -9.73 -4.85
C LEU A 301 19.31 -9.55 -6.33
N HIS A 302 19.93 -10.36 -7.17
CA HIS A 302 19.67 -10.46 -8.59
C HIS A 302 19.01 -11.80 -8.93
N ALA A 303 18.34 -11.90 -10.08
CA ALA A 303 17.62 -13.11 -10.46
C ALA A 303 18.57 -14.27 -10.83
N GLY A 304 18.53 -15.35 -10.06
CA GLY A 304 19.37 -16.54 -10.20
C GLY A 304 20.06 -16.95 -8.90
N ASP A 305 20.31 -15.97 -8.01
CA ASP A 305 20.94 -16.12 -6.71
C ASP A 305 20.25 -17.17 -5.82
N MET A 306 21.05 -17.80 -4.96
CA MET A 306 20.58 -18.72 -3.92
C MET A 306 20.76 -18.09 -2.54
N ILE A 307 19.67 -17.91 -1.80
CA ILE A 307 19.68 -17.47 -0.41
C ILE A 307 19.58 -18.72 0.48
N GLU A 308 20.63 -18.99 1.24
CA GLU A 308 20.60 -19.94 2.36
C GLU A 308 20.41 -19.14 3.65
N SER A 309 19.46 -19.54 4.50
CA SER A 309 19.30 -18.94 5.83
C SER A 309 19.12 -20.01 6.89
N GLU A 310 19.79 -19.84 8.02
CA GLU A 310 19.96 -20.85 9.06
C GLU A 310 19.74 -20.24 10.45
N ILE A 311 19.00 -20.95 11.30
CA ILE A 311 19.03 -20.71 12.76
C ILE A 311 19.36 -22.01 13.47
N GLU A 312 20.33 -21.91 14.37
CA GLU A 312 20.79 -22.97 15.25
C GLU A 312 19.62 -23.68 15.96
N GLY A 313 19.61 -25.01 15.89
CA GLY A 313 18.57 -25.83 16.50
C GLY A 313 17.18 -25.81 15.82
N ILE A 314 16.93 -24.88 14.88
CA ILE A 314 15.68 -24.78 14.09
C ILE A 314 15.81 -25.45 12.72
N GLY A 315 16.81 -25.08 11.92
CA GLY A 315 17.04 -25.62 10.57
C GLY A 315 17.45 -24.57 9.55
N LYS A 316 17.36 -24.96 8.27
CA LYS A 316 17.78 -24.16 7.09
C LYS A 316 16.65 -24.00 6.06
N LEU A 317 16.63 -22.88 5.35
CA LEU A 317 15.87 -22.64 4.12
C LEU A 317 16.82 -22.30 2.96
N PHE A 318 16.40 -22.62 1.74
CA PHE A 318 17.14 -22.45 0.50
C PHE A 318 16.21 -21.88 -0.58
N ASN A 319 16.20 -20.56 -0.73
CA ASN A 319 15.29 -19.86 -1.63
C ASN A 319 16.06 -19.27 -2.81
N ARG A 320 15.72 -19.70 -4.03
CA ARG A 320 16.30 -19.16 -5.26
C ARG A 320 15.53 -17.92 -5.70
N THR A 321 16.23 -16.88 -6.14
CA THR A 321 15.61 -15.72 -6.76
C THR A 321 15.27 -15.98 -8.23
N LYS A 322 14.11 -15.51 -8.70
CA LYS A 322 13.65 -15.65 -10.10
C LYS A 322 13.05 -14.36 -10.65
N ASN A 323 13.38 -14.05 -11.90
CA ASN A 323 12.72 -12.98 -12.66
C ASN A 323 11.22 -13.26 -12.82
N THR A 324 10.39 -12.21 -12.71
CA THR A 324 8.92 -12.30 -12.85
C THR A 324 8.45 -13.04 -14.12
N SER A 325 9.23 -13.01 -15.21
CA SER A 325 8.89 -13.64 -16.49
C SER A 325 8.93 -15.17 -16.50
N SER A 326 9.69 -15.84 -15.62
CA SER A 326 9.74 -17.31 -15.61
C SER A 326 8.55 -17.94 -14.87
N LEU A 327 7.94 -17.21 -13.93
CA LEU A 327 6.86 -17.72 -13.07
C LEU A 327 5.45 -17.61 -13.69
N VAL A 328 5.25 -16.77 -14.72
CA VAL A 328 3.99 -16.76 -15.52
C VAL A 328 3.65 -18.16 -16.04
N ARG A 329 4.67 -18.98 -16.34
CA ARG A 329 4.54 -20.38 -16.81
C ARG A 329 4.42 -21.43 -15.69
N GLN A 330 4.43 -21.00 -14.42
CA GLN A 330 4.40 -21.88 -13.25
C GLN A 330 3.16 -21.61 -12.37
N TYR A 331 2.67 -20.37 -12.30
CA TYR A 331 1.38 -20.04 -11.69
C TYR A 331 0.18 -20.67 -12.43
N SER A 332 0.32 -21.00 -13.72
CA SER A 332 -0.71 -21.70 -14.51
C SER A 332 -0.98 -23.14 -14.06
N ASN A 333 -0.07 -23.76 -13.27
CA ASN A 333 -0.11 -25.18 -12.94
C ASN A 333 -0.38 -25.46 -11.45
N ARG A 334 -0.75 -24.45 -10.64
CA ARG A 334 -1.33 -24.72 -9.32
C ARG A 334 -2.83 -24.98 -9.47
N ASN A 335 -3.31 -26.11 -8.95
CA ASN A 335 -4.73 -26.33 -8.71
C ASN A 335 -5.22 -25.39 -7.61
N VAL A 336 -5.55 -24.15 -8.00
CA VAL A 336 -6.44 -23.27 -7.23
C VAL A 336 -7.85 -23.91 -7.30
N PRO A 337 -8.64 -23.97 -6.22
CA PRO A 337 -10.06 -24.25 -6.35
C PRO A 337 -10.67 -23.24 -7.35
N PRO A 338 -11.64 -23.63 -8.21
CA PRO A 338 -12.05 -22.82 -9.33
C PRO A 338 -12.59 -21.46 -8.85
N LEU A 339 -11.75 -20.43 -9.01
CA LEU A 339 -12.16 -19.03 -8.87
C LEU A 339 -13.29 -18.80 -9.86
N GLN A 340 -14.49 -18.58 -9.35
CA GLN A 340 -15.58 -18.02 -10.15
C GLN A 340 -15.04 -16.75 -10.82
N GLN A 341 -15.21 -16.67 -12.14
CA GLN A 341 -14.72 -15.53 -12.90
C GLN A 341 -15.57 -14.31 -12.55
N ALA A 342 -15.13 -13.55 -11.54
CA ALA A 342 -15.54 -12.17 -11.37
C ALA A 342 -15.08 -11.41 -12.62
N GLY A 343 -16.00 -11.25 -13.58
CA GLY A 343 -15.73 -10.79 -14.93
C GLY A 343 -15.28 -9.34 -15.00
N PHE A 344 -14.00 -9.10 -14.69
CA PHE A 344 -13.38 -7.77 -14.70
C PHE A 344 -12.35 -7.58 -15.83
N GLY A 345 -12.42 -8.42 -16.86
CA GLY A 345 -11.76 -8.21 -18.16
C GLY A 345 -12.81 -8.04 -19.25
N LYS A 346 -12.74 -6.94 -20.02
CA LYS A 346 -13.64 -6.56 -21.13
C LYS A 346 -15.05 -6.04 -20.76
N PHE A 347 -15.22 -5.29 -19.67
CA PHE A 347 -16.27 -4.26 -19.69
C PHE A 347 -15.71 -2.99 -20.33
N LEU A 348 -16.36 -2.49 -21.39
CA LEU A 348 -15.92 -1.29 -22.09
C LEU A 348 -16.18 -0.04 -21.24
N LEU A 349 -15.30 0.97 -21.39
CA LEU A 349 -15.57 2.32 -20.91
C LEU A 349 -16.77 2.90 -21.67
N ILE A 350 -17.92 3.01 -20.99
CA ILE A 350 -19.02 3.89 -21.39
C ILE A 350 -19.23 4.89 -20.25
N ILE A 351 -18.35 5.89 -20.20
CA ILE A 351 -18.47 7.01 -19.27
C ILE A 351 -19.57 7.94 -19.79
N SER A 352 -20.60 8.16 -18.97
CA SER A 352 -21.59 9.21 -19.24
C SER A 352 -20.97 10.60 -19.00
N PRO A 353 -21.34 11.65 -19.77
CA PRO A 353 -20.53 12.87 -19.92
C PRO A 353 -20.46 13.81 -18.70
N PHE A 354 -20.86 13.36 -17.51
CA PHE A 354 -20.89 14.15 -16.26
C PHE A 354 -20.08 13.54 -15.10
N ALA A 355 -19.39 12.42 -15.29
CA ALA A 355 -18.71 11.69 -14.21
C ALA A 355 -17.22 11.39 -14.53
N ILE A 356 -16.39 12.43 -14.66
CA ILE A 356 -14.93 12.30 -14.78
C ILE A 356 -14.29 12.83 -13.49
N GLY A 357 -14.02 11.93 -12.54
CA GLY A 357 -13.25 12.24 -11.34
C GLY A 357 -11.78 12.49 -11.65
N GLY A 358 -11.12 13.38 -10.88
CA GLY A 358 -9.77 13.88 -11.16
C GLY A 358 -8.70 12.80 -11.38
N GLY A 359 -8.86 11.60 -10.80
CA GLY A 359 -7.99 10.44 -11.03
C GLY A 359 -7.81 10.07 -12.51
N VAL A 360 -8.88 10.16 -13.31
CA VAL A 360 -8.84 9.87 -14.76
C VAL A 360 -8.02 10.91 -15.51
N ILE A 361 -8.18 12.20 -15.15
CA ILE A 361 -7.44 13.32 -15.74
C ILE A 361 -5.95 13.22 -15.38
N THR A 362 -5.63 12.90 -14.11
CA THR A 362 -4.24 12.67 -13.70
C THR A 362 -3.61 11.46 -14.39
N TYR A 363 -4.36 10.38 -14.66
CA TYR A 363 -3.83 9.22 -15.38
C TYR A 363 -3.52 9.55 -16.85
N ALA A 364 -4.38 10.36 -17.50
CA ALA A 364 -4.18 10.86 -18.86
C ALA A 364 -2.97 11.81 -19.01
N LYS A 365 -2.41 12.33 -17.91
CA LYS A 365 -1.14 13.08 -17.93
C LYS A 365 0.09 12.15 -18.02
N TYR A 366 0.01 10.93 -17.47
CA TYR A 366 1.14 9.99 -17.46
C TYR A 366 1.13 8.99 -18.63
N ASP A 367 -0.04 8.61 -19.15
CA ASP A 367 -0.18 7.64 -20.25
C ASP A 367 -0.68 8.30 -21.54
N LYS A 368 0.22 8.36 -22.55
CA LYS A 368 -0.03 8.99 -23.85
C LYS A 368 -0.95 8.20 -24.77
N ASP A 369 -1.09 6.89 -24.58
CA ASP A 369 -1.99 6.07 -25.40
C ASP A 369 -3.38 5.96 -24.75
N PHE A 370 -3.46 6.01 -23.41
CA PHE A 370 -4.71 6.26 -22.70
C PHE A 370 -5.30 7.65 -23.02
N ARG A 371 -4.46 8.70 -23.12
CA ARG A 371 -4.89 10.04 -23.54
C ARG A 371 -5.57 10.03 -24.92
N LYS A 372 -4.95 9.43 -25.93
CA LYS A 372 -5.55 9.25 -27.27
C LYS A 372 -6.84 8.42 -27.24
N LEU A 373 -6.95 7.48 -26.30
CA LEU A 373 -8.15 6.65 -26.12
C LEU A 373 -9.31 7.44 -25.50
N LEU A 374 -9.03 8.44 -24.66
CA LEU A 374 -10.03 9.41 -24.20
C LEU A 374 -10.47 10.35 -25.33
N GLU A 375 -9.51 11.05 -25.95
CA GLU A 375 -9.71 11.98 -27.08
C GLU A 375 -10.55 11.33 -28.21
N LYS A 376 -10.28 10.06 -28.54
CA LYS A 376 -11.03 9.33 -29.58
C LYS A 376 -12.45 8.90 -29.19
N ASN A 377 -12.77 8.71 -27.90
CA ASN A 377 -14.01 8.06 -27.46
C ASN A 377 -14.95 8.96 -26.62
N VAL A 378 -14.51 10.15 -26.20
CA VAL A 378 -15.32 11.10 -25.42
C VAL A 378 -15.39 12.44 -26.16
N PRO A 379 -16.48 12.73 -26.90
CA PRO A 379 -16.57 13.96 -27.70
C PRO A 379 -16.48 15.22 -26.84
N GLY A 380 -15.55 16.13 -27.17
CA GLY A 380 -15.39 17.41 -26.49
C GLY A 380 -14.53 17.36 -25.22
N ILE A 381 -13.66 16.36 -25.07
CA ILE A 381 -12.77 16.24 -23.92
C ILE A 381 -11.46 17.03 -24.07
N GLU A 382 -11.04 17.35 -25.30
CA GLU A 382 -9.82 18.11 -25.60
C GLU A 382 -9.69 19.41 -24.80
N PRO A 383 -10.70 20.31 -24.71
CA PRO A 383 -10.57 21.55 -23.94
C PRO A 383 -10.42 21.31 -22.44
N VAL A 384 -10.94 20.18 -21.93
CA VAL A 384 -10.79 19.79 -20.52
C VAL A 384 -9.40 19.22 -20.27
N LEU A 385 -8.84 18.47 -21.22
CA LEU A 385 -7.46 17.99 -21.14
C LEU A 385 -6.46 19.15 -21.25
N GLU A 386 -6.68 20.12 -22.14
CA GLU A 386 -5.84 21.33 -22.23
C GLU A 386 -5.85 22.12 -20.91
N VAL A 387 -7.03 22.42 -20.35
CA VAL A 387 -7.16 23.20 -19.09
C VAL A 387 -6.51 22.53 -17.88
N PHE A 388 -6.40 21.20 -17.84
CA PHE A 388 -5.89 20.46 -16.66
C PHE A 388 -4.53 19.77 -16.82
N ILE A 389 -3.98 19.64 -18.04
CA ILE A 389 -2.75 18.86 -18.27
C ILE A 389 -1.55 19.73 -18.68
N ASP A 390 -1.77 20.90 -19.28
CA ASP A 390 -0.69 21.70 -19.87
C ASP A 390 0.30 22.22 -18.82
N ASP A 391 1.58 21.88 -18.97
CA ASP A 391 2.66 22.23 -18.03
C ASP A 391 3.15 23.68 -18.21
N ALA A 392 2.21 24.63 -18.17
CA ALA A 392 2.53 26.01 -17.88
C ALA A 392 2.87 26.13 -16.38
N ASN A 393 4.08 26.65 -16.09
CA ASN A 393 4.58 26.89 -14.73
C ASN A 393 3.47 27.53 -13.87
N PRO A 394 3.14 27.03 -12.66
CA PRO A 394 2.01 27.55 -11.86
C PRO A 394 2.18 29.02 -11.42
N PHE A 395 3.39 29.56 -11.56
CA PHE A 395 3.69 30.98 -11.42
C PHE A 395 3.96 31.72 -12.74
N ALA A 396 4.04 31.07 -13.90
CA ALA A 396 4.27 31.76 -15.18
C ALA A 396 3.04 32.57 -15.62
N ASP A 397 1.83 32.01 -15.55
CA ASP A 397 0.63 32.77 -15.88
C ASP A 397 0.30 33.82 -14.81
N ILE A 398 0.72 33.59 -13.55
CA ILE A 398 0.68 34.59 -12.48
C ILE A 398 1.74 35.69 -12.68
N GLN A 399 2.97 35.38 -13.11
CA GLN A 399 4.02 36.35 -13.43
C GLN A 399 3.73 37.11 -14.72
N LYS A 400 3.09 36.47 -15.70
CA LYS A 400 2.65 37.11 -16.94
C LYS A 400 1.46 38.01 -16.66
N LYS A 401 0.48 37.58 -15.84
CA LYS A 401 -0.57 38.46 -15.36
C LYS A 401 -0.04 39.53 -14.42
N LEU A 402 0.96 39.29 -13.56
CA LEU A 402 1.63 40.33 -12.77
C LEU A 402 2.39 41.29 -13.67
N GLY A 403 3.03 40.82 -14.73
CA GLY A 403 3.71 41.64 -15.73
C GLY A 403 2.72 42.50 -16.51
N GLU A 404 1.61 41.93 -16.98
CA GLU A 404 0.51 42.64 -17.62
C GLU A 404 -0.25 43.57 -16.65
N TYR A 405 -0.27 43.28 -15.34
CA TYR A 405 -0.81 44.16 -14.30
C TYR A 405 0.20 45.24 -13.88
N GLN A 406 1.50 44.96 -13.89
CA GLN A 406 2.58 45.93 -13.69
C GLN A 406 2.76 46.83 -14.90
N GLN A 407 2.45 46.34 -16.10
CA GLN A 407 2.43 47.10 -17.35
C GLN A 407 1.13 47.89 -17.47
N LYS A 408 -0.04 47.32 -17.11
CA LYS A 408 -1.24 48.13 -16.89
C LYS A 408 -1.07 49.14 -15.75
N ILE A 409 -0.31 48.83 -14.70
CA ILE A 409 0.03 49.81 -13.66
C ILE A 409 1.06 50.81 -14.18
N SER A 410 2.04 50.46 -15.02
CA SER A 410 2.94 51.46 -15.63
C SER A 410 2.18 52.39 -16.54
N ASP A 411 1.30 51.86 -17.38
CA ASP A 411 0.61 52.59 -18.43
C ASP A 411 -0.61 53.36 -17.87
N THR A 412 -1.24 52.83 -16.82
CA THR A 412 -2.18 53.62 -16.01
C THR A 412 -1.44 54.61 -15.11
N SER A 413 -0.21 54.34 -14.65
CA SER A 413 0.58 55.32 -13.91
C SER A 413 1.13 56.42 -14.80
N SER A 414 1.41 56.21 -16.09
CA SER A 414 1.77 57.27 -17.03
C SER A 414 0.54 58.10 -17.43
N SER A 415 -0.64 57.47 -17.52
CA SER A 415 -1.94 58.15 -17.65
C SER A 415 -2.36 58.96 -16.39
N ILE A 416 -2.01 58.49 -15.19
CA ILE A 416 -2.32 59.18 -13.92
C ILE A 416 -1.24 60.19 -13.52
N THR A 417 0.05 59.94 -13.78
CA THR A 417 1.10 60.94 -13.55
C THR A 417 1.03 62.10 -14.56
N SER A 418 0.41 61.93 -15.72
CA SER A 418 0.05 63.05 -16.62
C SER A 418 -1.22 63.81 -16.22
N SER A 419 -1.98 63.35 -15.23
CA SER A 419 -3.18 64.03 -14.70
C SER A 419 -3.07 64.49 -13.24
N VAL A 420 -2.04 64.06 -12.48
CA VAL A 420 -1.75 64.53 -11.11
C VAL A 420 -0.54 65.47 -11.03
N THR A 421 0.33 65.53 -12.05
CA THR A 421 1.41 66.55 -12.15
C THR A 421 0.91 67.98 -12.36
N GLY A 422 -0.41 68.18 -12.52
CA GLY A 422 -1.03 69.51 -12.66
C GLY A 422 -1.46 70.18 -11.35
N LEU A 423 -1.36 69.52 -10.17
CA LEU A 423 -2.00 70.02 -8.94
C LEU A 423 -1.08 70.47 -7.79
N PHE A 424 0.22 70.13 -7.80
CA PHE A 424 1.15 70.52 -6.73
C PHE A 424 2.53 70.94 -7.23
N GLY A 425 2.72 72.26 -7.34
CA GLY A 425 4.02 72.91 -7.35
C GLY A 425 3.89 74.26 -6.63
N GLY A 426 4.59 74.45 -5.49
CA GLY A 426 4.35 75.63 -4.63
C GLY A 426 5.06 75.64 -3.26
N SER A 427 6.40 75.71 -3.28
CA SER A 427 7.27 76.36 -2.28
C SER A 427 6.95 76.36 -0.76
N SER A 428 7.89 75.75 -0.01
CA SER A 428 8.63 76.32 1.14
C SER A 428 8.08 76.31 2.59
N LYS A 429 9.06 76.10 3.50
CA LYS A 429 9.21 76.51 4.92
C LYS A 429 8.50 75.74 6.07
N GLU A 430 9.36 75.14 6.90
CA GLU A 430 9.48 75.31 8.36
C GLU A 430 8.32 74.94 9.33
N ASP A 431 8.66 74.00 10.23
CA ASP A 431 8.55 74.07 11.70
C ASP A 431 7.52 73.26 12.54
N GLN A 432 8.09 72.55 13.52
CA GLN A 432 7.69 72.34 14.93
C GLN A 432 6.33 71.74 15.41
N THR A 433 6.50 70.58 16.09
CA THR A 433 5.92 70.15 17.41
C THR A 433 4.66 69.24 17.55
N LYS A 434 4.71 68.46 18.66
CA LYS A 434 3.64 67.86 19.50
C LYS A 434 2.95 66.52 19.13
N LYS A 435 3.25 65.52 19.98
CA LYS A 435 2.35 64.44 20.49
C LYS A 435 1.23 65.06 21.40
N PRO A 436 0.13 64.37 21.81
CA PRO A 436 0.08 62.94 22.18
C PRO A 436 -1.22 62.09 21.93
N GLU A 437 -1.04 60.76 22.04
CA GLU A 437 -1.96 59.71 22.58
C GLU A 437 -3.29 59.29 21.88
N PRO A 438 -3.85 58.08 22.19
CA PRO A 438 -4.66 57.29 21.23
C PRO A 438 -6.08 56.87 21.66
N ALA A 439 -6.84 56.27 20.73
CA ALA A 439 -8.10 55.55 20.95
C ALA A 439 -8.14 54.26 20.09
N LYS A 440 -8.22 53.05 20.66
CA LYS A 440 -9.40 52.26 21.12
C LYS A 440 -10.03 51.36 20.04
N PHE A 441 -10.09 50.04 20.32
CA PHE A 441 -10.79 49.03 19.51
C PHE A 441 -12.30 48.94 19.84
N PRO A 442 -13.18 48.55 18.88
CA PRO A 442 -14.58 48.20 19.15
C PRO A 442 -14.77 46.79 19.78
N PRO A 443 -15.95 46.48 20.39
CA PRO A 443 -16.11 45.34 21.30
C PRO A 443 -16.90 44.13 20.74
N VAL A 444 -16.90 43.05 21.53
CA VAL A 444 -17.73 41.82 21.37
C VAL A 444 -19.02 41.93 22.18
N THR A 445 -20.13 41.36 21.69
CA THR A 445 -21.44 41.28 22.37
C THR A 445 -21.96 39.84 22.54
N LYS A 446 -22.92 39.62 23.47
CA LYS A 446 -23.46 38.30 23.85
C LYS A 446 -24.98 38.34 24.16
N GLY A 447 -25.69 37.24 23.87
CA GLY A 447 -27.01 36.88 24.46
C GLY A 447 -28.25 37.56 23.83
N PRO A 448 -29.49 37.22 24.26
CA PRO A 448 -29.89 36.35 25.39
C PRO A 448 -30.73 35.10 24.98
N ILE A 449 -31.76 34.71 25.75
CA ILE A 449 -32.16 33.30 26.02
C ILE A 449 -33.69 33.13 26.36
N ILE A 450 -34.40 32.15 25.73
CA ILE A 450 -35.54 31.30 26.25
C ILE A 450 -36.88 32.04 26.67
N PRO A 451 -38.09 31.45 26.97
CA PRO A 451 -38.66 30.06 27.01
C PRO A 451 -40.02 29.78 26.27
N SER A 452 -40.56 28.54 26.45
CA SER A 452 -42.01 28.14 26.59
C SER A 452 -42.95 28.14 25.35
N GLU A 453 -44.01 27.31 25.17
CA GLU A 453 -44.60 26.09 25.82
C GLU A 453 -45.75 25.51 24.92
N GLN A 454 -46.47 24.36 25.09
CA GLN A 454 -46.38 23.05 25.81
C GLN A 454 -47.45 22.06 25.19
N LYS A 455 -47.46 20.76 25.59
CA LYS A 455 -48.55 19.73 25.49
C LYS A 455 -48.90 19.10 24.11
N SER A 456 -49.59 17.93 24.01
CA SER A 456 -49.29 16.54 24.48
C SER A 456 -50.54 15.60 24.48
N VAL A 457 -50.60 14.56 23.62
CA VAL A 457 -51.41 13.29 23.69
C VAL A 457 -50.72 12.26 22.76
N VAL A 458 -50.47 10.94 23.01
CA VAL A 458 -50.71 9.95 24.09
C VAL A 458 -51.95 9.01 23.99
N SER A 459 -51.89 7.95 23.16
CA SER A 459 -52.45 6.57 23.35
C SER A 459 -52.37 5.68 22.07
N ALA A 460 -52.65 4.35 22.04
CA ALA A 460 -52.13 3.21 22.85
C ALA A 460 -52.82 1.82 22.52
N VAL A 461 -52.19 1.00 21.67
CA VAL A 461 -52.08 -0.50 21.73
C VAL A 461 -53.39 -1.41 21.49
N PRO A 462 -53.50 -2.76 21.74
CA PRO A 462 -53.96 -3.78 20.72
C PRO A 462 -55.07 -4.82 21.20
N PRO A 463 -55.21 -6.11 20.74
CA PRO A 463 -55.31 -6.74 19.39
C PRO A 463 -56.67 -7.50 19.06
N PRO A 464 -56.85 -8.86 18.88
CA PRO A 464 -57.66 -9.49 17.79
C PRO A 464 -58.80 -10.46 18.30
N PRO A 465 -59.33 -11.53 17.61
CA PRO A 465 -59.35 -12.02 16.19
C PRO A 465 -60.77 -12.46 15.65
N ILE A 466 -60.87 -13.14 14.46
CA ILE A 466 -61.69 -14.39 14.14
C ILE A 466 -62.23 -14.56 12.66
N SER A 467 -61.72 -15.61 11.97
CA SER A 467 -62.22 -16.58 10.93
C SER A 467 -63.14 -16.30 9.69
N LYS A 468 -62.67 -16.80 8.52
CA LYS A 468 -63.34 -17.68 7.47
C LYS A 468 -64.55 -17.15 6.62
N PRO A 469 -64.97 -17.79 5.49
CA PRO A 469 -64.60 -19.09 4.86
C PRO A 469 -64.19 -19.04 3.34
N GLU A 470 -64.41 -20.16 2.61
CA GLU A 470 -63.83 -20.58 1.30
C GLU A 470 -64.80 -20.44 0.06
N PRO A 471 -64.44 -20.85 -1.20
CA PRO A 471 -64.95 -20.23 -2.45
C PRO A 471 -66.11 -20.95 -3.18
N LYS A 472 -66.54 -20.39 -4.33
CA LYS A 472 -67.47 -21.02 -5.30
C LYS A 472 -67.05 -20.82 -6.78
N ALA A 473 -67.55 -21.72 -7.63
CA ALA A 473 -67.22 -21.88 -9.06
C ALA A 473 -68.18 -21.14 -10.02
N PRO A 474 -67.81 -20.94 -11.31
CA PRO A 474 -68.61 -20.22 -12.30
C PRO A 474 -69.77 -21.04 -12.90
N SER A 475 -70.78 -20.36 -13.48
CA SER A 475 -72.01 -20.98 -14.00
C SER A 475 -72.42 -20.56 -15.42
N LYS A 476 -72.58 -21.58 -16.27
CA LYS A 476 -73.28 -21.72 -17.58
C LYS A 476 -74.22 -20.59 -18.08
N SER A 477 -74.09 -20.23 -19.36
CA SER A 477 -75.17 -20.02 -20.37
C SER A 477 -74.60 -19.59 -21.75
N SER A 478 -75.32 -19.61 -22.88
CA SER A 478 -75.84 -20.77 -23.65
C SER A 478 -76.47 -20.33 -25.00
N GLN A 479 -76.41 -21.19 -26.03
CA GLN A 479 -77.25 -21.22 -27.27
C GLN A 479 -77.05 -20.21 -28.44
N THR A 480 -76.63 -20.74 -29.62
CA THR A 480 -77.35 -20.91 -30.93
C THR A 480 -78.55 -20.02 -31.34
N PRO A 481 -79.02 -20.01 -32.63
CA PRO A 481 -78.41 -20.44 -33.93
C PRO A 481 -78.71 -19.52 -35.15
N VAL A 482 -78.11 -19.82 -36.33
CA VAL A 482 -78.75 -19.66 -37.67
C VAL A 482 -78.32 -20.82 -38.58
N SER A 483 -79.16 -21.23 -39.54
CA SER A 483 -78.88 -22.30 -40.52
C SER A 483 -79.06 -21.78 -41.97
N ALA A 484 -78.24 -22.26 -42.91
CA ALA A 484 -78.41 -21.99 -44.34
C ALA A 484 -77.85 -23.13 -45.23
N THR A 485 -78.67 -23.61 -46.15
CA THR A 485 -78.41 -24.75 -47.05
C THR A 485 -77.67 -24.34 -48.32
N VAL A 486 -76.65 -25.09 -48.76
CA VAL A 486 -76.20 -25.11 -50.18
C VAL A 486 -75.87 -26.54 -50.62
N SER A 487 -76.18 -26.83 -51.88
CA SER A 487 -76.12 -28.14 -52.54
C SER A 487 -74.72 -28.70 -52.81
N THR A 488 -74.59 -30.03 -52.78
CA THR A 488 -73.53 -30.78 -53.45
C THR A 488 -73.63 -30.68 -54.98
N PRO A 489 -72.54 -30.38 -55.71
CA PRO A 489 -72.49 -30.60 -57.16
C PRO A 489 -72.30 -32.10 -57.48
N PRO A 490 -72.95 -32.66 -58.52
CA PRO A 490 -72.75 -34.05 -58.90
C PRO A 490 -71.41 -34.25 -59.65
N PRO A 491 -70.63 -35.30 -59.36
CA PRO A 491 -69.45 -35.64 -60.16
C PRO A 491 -69.85 -36.15 -61.57
N PRO A 492 -69.03 -35.90 -62.61
CA PRO A 492 -69.39 -36.18 -64.00
C PRO A 492 -69.44 -37.69 -64.32
N PRO A 493 -70.23 -38.10 -65.33
CA PRO A 493 -70.41 -39.52 -65.67
C PRO A 493 -69.17 -40.11 -66.34
N ILE A 494 -68.39 -40.87 -65.57
CA ILE A 494 -67.34 -41.73 -66.13
C ILE A 494 -68.02 -42.91 -66.85
N LYS A 495 -67.62 -43.13 -68.09
CA LYS A 495 -68.29 -44.05 -69.03
C LYS A 495 -68.19 -45.50 -68.53
N VAL A 496 -69.29 -46.24 -68.68
CA VAL A 496 -69.28 -47.70 -68.53
C VAL A 496 -68.54 -48.29 -69.73
N GLU A 497 -67.27 -48.67 -69.54
CA GLU A 497 -66.61 -49.61 -70.44
C GLU A 497 -67.34 -50.95 -70.36
N LYS A 498 -67.93 -51.35 -71.49
CA LYS A 498 -68.50 -52.69 -71.65
C LYS A 498 -67.34 -53.69 -71.74
N THR A 499 -67.01 -54.34 -70.62
CA THR A 499 -66.26 -55.60 -70.71
C THR A 499 -67.14 -56.62 -71.43
N GLU A 500 -66.82 -56.91 -72.68
CA GLU A 500 -67.56 -57.86 -73.50
C GLU A 500 -67.52 -59.26 -72.87
N ILE A 501 -68.62 -60.00 -73.01
CA ILE A 501 -68.77 -61.32 -72.39
C ILE A 501 -67.92 -62.33 -73.18
N PRO A 502 -66.87 -62.94 -72.59
CA PRO A 502 -66.12 -63.98 -73.26
C PRO A 502 -66.99 -65.23 -73.37
N LYS A 503 -67.15 -65.76 -74.59
CA LYS A 503 -68.01 -66.94 -74.85
C LYS A 503 -67.29 -68.28 -74.64
N ASN A 504 -66.05 -68.25 -74.14
CA ASN A 504 -65.21 -69.43 -73.88
C ASN A 504 -64.71 -69.44 -72.41
N LEU A 505 -64.60 -70.62 -71.82
CA LEU A 505 -64.20 -70.79 -70.41
C LEU A 505 -62.81 -70.22 -70.08
N VAL A 506 -61.85 -70.39 -71.00
CA VAL A 506 -60.42 -70.03 -70.82
C VAL A 506 -60.22 -68.52 -70.65
N ASP A 507 -61.10 -67.70 -71.26
CA ASP A 507 -61.00 -66.25 -71.17
C ASP A 507 -61.62 -65.72 -69.85
N LEU A 508 -62.56 -66.47 -69.28
CA LEU A 508 -63.13 -66.19 -67.95
C LEU A 508 -62.11 -66.49 -66.85
N GLU A 509 -61.33 -67.57 -66.99
CA GLU A 509 -60.21 -67.89 -66.09
C GLU A 509 -59.14 -66.78 -66.07
N LYS A 510 -58.72 -66.28 -67.25
CA LYS A 510 -57.81 -65.12 -67.34
C LYS A 510 -58.40 -63.83 -66.76
N ALA A 511 -59.72 -63.61 -66.89
CA ALA A 511 -60.40 -62.48 -66.28
C ALA A 511 -60.44 -62.56 -64.74
N VAL A 512 -60.54 -63.77 -64.19
CA VAL A 512 -60.42 -64.05 -62.74
C VAL A 512 -58.99 -63.81 -62.26
N GLU A 513 -58.00 -64.43 -62.92
CA GLU A 513 -56.58 -64.35 -62.55
C GLU A 513 -56.06 -62.91 -62.57
N SER A 514 -56.39 -62.15 -63.62
CA SER A 514 -55.98 -60.74 -63.74
C SER A 514 -56.62 -59.84 -62.69
N ALA A 515 -57.91 -60.04 -62.36
CA ALA A 515 -58.60 -59.28 -61.32
C ALA A 515 -58.05 -59.59 -59.91
N ALA A 516 -57.77 -60.86 -59.60
CA ALA A 516 -57.16 -61.27 -58.33
C ALA A 516 -55.73 -60.74 -58.19
N SER A 517 -54.92 -60.89 -59.25
CA SER A 517 -53.54 -60.40 -59.30
C SER A 517 -53.45 -58.87 -59.14
N GLN A 518 -54.39 -58.12 -59.73
CA GLN A 518 -54.46 -56.67 -59.57
C GLN A 518 -54.74 -56.25 -58.12
N ALA A 519 -55.65 -56.93 -57.42
CA ALA A 519 -55.94 -56.65 -56.01
C ALA A 519 -54.74 -56.98 -55.09
N ILE A 520 -54.10 -58.13 -55.29
CA ILE A 520 -52.90 -58.53 -54.53
C ILE A 520 -51.74 -57.53 -54.77
N LYS A 521 -51.58 -57.03 -56.01
CA LYS A 521 -50.57 -56.03 -56.36
C LYS A 521 -50.78 -54.68 -55.64
N GLU A 522 -52.01 -54.18 -55.54
CA GLU A 522 -52.30 -52.95 -54.79
C GLU A 522 -52.20 -53.17 -53.25
N TYR A 523 -52.56 -54.34 -52.73
CA TYR A 523 -52.29 -54.67 -51.31
C TYR A 523 -50.79 -54.70 -50.99
N ASN A 524 -49.96 -55.36 -51.80
CA ASN A 524 -48.50 -55.37 -51.59
C ASN A 524 -47.89 -53.97 -51.68
N LYS A 525 -48.43 -53.11 -52.55
CA LYS A 525 -48.06 -51.69 -52.63
C LYS A 525 -48.45 -50.90 -51.38
N ALA A 526 -49.63 -51.16 -50.80
CA ALA A 526 -50.03 -50.57 -49.52
C ALA A 526 -49.12 -51.02 -48.36
N VAL A 527 -48.71 -52.30 -48.31
CA VAL A 527 -47.73 -52.81 -47.33
C VAL A 527 -46.38 -52.07 -47.45
N LEU A 528 -45.88 -51.85 -48.67
CA LEU A 528 -44.62 -51.12 -48.90
C LEU A 528 -44.72 -49.65 -48.43
N ILE A 529 -45.82 -48.97 -48.73
CA ILE A 529 -46.05 -47.58 -48.29
C ILE A 529 -46.17 -47.50 -46.75
N LEU A 530 -46.86 -48.45 -46.12
CA LEU A 530 -46.96 -48.54 -44.66
C LEU A 530 -45.60 -48.83 -43.98
N LYS A 531 -44.74 -49.66 -44.59
CA LYS A 531 -43.38 -49.91 -44.09
C LYS A 531 -42.50 -48.66 -44.21
N GLY A 532 -42.48 -48.02 -45.38
CA GLY A 532 -41.75 -46.77 -45.59
C GLY A 532 -42.15 -45.65 -44.63
N TYR A 533 -43.47 -45.47 -44.43
CA TYR A 533 -44.00 -44.50 -43.45
C TYR A 533 -43.48 -44.75 -42.02
N ASN A 534 -43.40 -46.01 -41.57
CA ASN A 534 -42.86 -46.33 -40.25
C ASN A 534 -41.36 -46.00 -40.14
N GLU A 535 -40.57 -46.26 -41.19
CA GLU A 535 -39.16 -45.87 -41.21
C GLU A 535 -38.97 -44.35 -41.22
N ASP A 536 -39.81 -43.61 -41.96
CA ASP A 536 -39.79 -42.14 -41.99
C ASP A 536 -40.11 -41.55 -40.60
N VAL A 537 -41.18 -42.03 -39.95
CA VAL A 537 -41.53 -41.64 -38.57
C VAL A 537 -40.36 -41.90 -37.62
N LYS A 538 -39.73 -43.09 -37.70
CA LYS A 538 -38.58 -43.42 -36.86
C LYS A 538 -37.40 -42.48 -37.11
N LYS A 539 -37.01 -42.28 -38.38
CA LYS A 539 -35.91 -41.38 -38.78
C LYS A 539 -36.12 -39.97 -38.23
N ILE A 540 -37.34 -39.43 -38.28
CA ILE A 540 -37.68 -38.10 -37.77
C ILE A 540 -37.65 -38.04 -36.23
N VAL A 541 -38.12 -39.08 -35.53
CA VAL A 541 -38.05 -39.14 -34.05
C VAL A 541 -36.61 -39.29 -33.53
N ASP A 542 -35.72 -39.86 -34.34
CA ASP A 542 -34.31 -39.99 -33.99
C ASP A 542 -33.51 -38.73 -34.38
N SER A 543 -33.72 -38.13 -35.57
CA SER A 543 -33.00 -36.92 -36.00
C SER A 543 -33.42 -35.64 -35.27
N ALA A 544 -34.66 -35.55 -34.77
CA ALA A 544 -35.17 -34.38 -34.04
C ALA A 544 -34.50 -34.13 -32.68
N VAL A 545 -33.59 -35.02 -32.24
CA VAL A 545 -32.72 -34.80 -31.07
C VAL A 545 -31.48 -33.96 -31.44
N GLU A 546 -31.03 -34.03 -32.69
CA GLU A 546 -29.77 -33.44 -33.15
C GLU A 546 -29.96 -32.18 -33.98
N ASN A 547 -30.99 -32.10 -34.84
CA ASN A 547 -31.30 -30.91 -35.64
C ASN A 547 -32.81 -30.73 -35.84
N ILE A 548 -33.28 -29.47 -35.73
CA ILE A 548 -34.70 -29.10 -35.87
C ILE A 548 -35.02 -28.75 -37.33
N ASP A 549 -35.29 -29.76 -38.16
CA ASP A 549 -35.79 -29.52 -39.52
C ASP A 549 -37.33 -29.29 -39.52
N ILE A 550 -37.72 -28.09 -39.96
CA ILE A 550 -39.12 -27.67 -40.07
C ILE A 550 -39.78 -28.26 -41.33
N ASN A 551 -39.02 -28.61 -42.38
CA ASN A 551 -39.53 -29.14 -43.65
C ASN A 551 -39.89 -30.64 -43.58
N ALA A 552 -39.43 -31.35 -42.56
CA ALA A 552 -39.86 -32.72 -42.27
C ALA A 552 -41.38 -32.82 -42.01
N TRP A 553 -42.00 -31.77 -41.45
CA TRP A 553 -43.40 -31.76 -41.02
C TRP A 553 -44.39 -31.77 -42.19
N THR A 554 -44.14 -30.94 -43.22
CA THR A 554 -44.95 -30.92 -44.44
C THR A 554 -44.76 -32.22 -45.23
N THR A 555 -43.53 -32.73 -45.28
CA THR A 555 -43.19 -34.02 -45.90
C THR A 555 -43.94 -35.18 -45.26
N LEU A 556 -43.99 -35.25 -43.92
CA LEU A 556 -44.69 -36.32 -43.20
C LEU A 556 -46.22 -36.22 -43.34
N LYS A 557 -46.79 -35.00 -43.32
CA LYS A 557 -48.22 -34.77 -43.58
C LYS A 557 -48.64 -35.21 -44.98
N ASN A 558 -47.79 -34.98 -45.98
CA ASN A 558 -48.02 -35.48 -47.34
C ASN A 558 -47.95 -37.01 -47.38
N LYS A 559 -47.01 -37.63 -46.63
CA LYS A 559 -46.89 -39.10 -46.51
C LYS A 559 -48.05 -39.76 -45.76
N THR A 560 -48.69 -39.09 -44.79
CA THR A 560 -49.94 -39.62 -44.18
C THR A 560 -51.09 -39.67 -45.18
N LEU A 561 -51.24 -38.64 -46.04
CA LEU A 561 -52.29 -38.61 -47.06
C LEU A 561 -52.08 -39.69 -48.13
N THR A 562 -50.83 -39.94 -48.57
CA THR A 562 -50.54 -41.02 -49.53
C THR A 562 -50.65 -42.42 -48.91
N ARG A 563 -50.37 -42.58 -47.62
CA ARG A 563 -50.63 -43.81 -46.85
C ARG A 563 -52.13 -44.15 -46.87
N ASP A 564 -52.96 -43.21 -46.44
CA ASP A 564 -54.39 -43.48 -46.26
C ASP A 564 -55.10 -43.70 -47.60
N ALA A 565 -54.77 -42.90 -48.63
CA ALA A 565 -55.24 -43.13 -50.00
C ALA A 565 -54.78 -44.47 -50.59
N ALA A 566 -53.57 -44.96 -50.27
CA ALA A 566 -53.09 -46.25 -50.74
C ALA A 566 -53.81 -47.43 -50.07
N VAL A 567 -54.10 -47.32 -48.77
CA VAL A 567 -54.89 -48.33 -48.03
C VAL A 567 -56.33 -48.36 -48.53
N GLU A 568 -56.98 -47.21 -48.68
CA GLU A 568 -58.35 -47.12 -49.21
C GLU A 568 -58.44 -47.68 -50.63
N LYS A 569 -57.51 -47.31 -51.52
CA LYS A 569 -57.47 -47.85 -52.90
C LYS A 569 -57.30 -49.37 -52.92
N ALA A 570 -56.46 -49.93 -52.05
CA ALA A 570 -56.28 -51.38 -51.98
C ALA A 570 -57.51 -52.10 -51.42
N GLU A 571 -58.18 -51.53 -50.41
CA GLU A 571 -59.46 -52.03 -49.89
C GLU A 571 -60.58 -51.96 -50.97
N GLN A 572 -60.68 -50.88 -51.74
CA GLN A 572 -61.61 -50.74 -52.87
C GLN A 572 -61.32 -51.76 -54.00
N ALA A 573 -60.04 -51.94 -54.39
CA ALA A 573 -59.64 -52.90 -55.42
C ALA A 573 -59.95 -54.35 -55.00
N ALA A 574 -59.72 -54.69 -53.74
CA ALA A 574 -60.04 -56.01 -53.19
C ALA A 574 -61.56 -56.26 -53.10
N LEU A 575 -62.37 -55.25 -52.76
CA LEU A 575 -63.83 -55.35 -52.80
C LEU A 575 -64.34 -55.56 -54.24
N ALA A 576 -63.78 -54.86 -55.23
CA ALA A 576 -64.13 -55.03 -56.64
C ALA A 576 -63.75 -56.44 -57.16
N ALA A 577 -62.56 -56.94 -56.81
CA ALA A 577 -62.13 -58.30 -57.16
C ALA A 577 -63.00 -59.37 -56.48
N ARG A 578 -63.31 -59.22 -55.19
CA ARG A 578 -64.16 -60.17 -54.45
C ARG A 578 -65.60 -60.18 -54.93
N LYS A 579 -66.14 -59.02 -55.35
CA LYS A 579 -67.44 -58.97 -56.03
C LYS A 579 -67.40 -59.73 -57.36
N LYS A 580 -66.39 -59.48 -58.22
CA LYS A 580 -66.21 -60.24 -59.47
C LYS A 580 -66.11 -61.75 -59.23
N LEU A 581 -65.32 -62.20 -58.26
CA LEU A 581 -65.20 -63.62 -57.88
C LEU A 581 -66.56 -64.23 -57.52
N ASN A 582 -67.35 -63.56 -56.69
CA ASN A 582 -68.71 -64.02 -56.34
C ASN A 582 -69.68 -64.00 -57.55
N ASP A 583 -69.60 -62.97 -58.41
CA ASP A 583 -70.42 -62.86 -59.62
C ASP A 583 -70.08 -63.97 -60.63
N TYR A 584 -68.80 -64.39 -60.72
CA TYR A 584 -68.36 -65.54 -61.51
C TYR A 584 -68.76 -66.87 -60.88
N GLU A 585 -68.66 -67.04 -59.56
CA GLU A 585 -69.11 -68.24 -58.86
C GLU A 585 -70.61 -68.50 -59.11
N GLN A 586 -71.45 -67.47 -59.08
CA GLN A 586 -72.86 -67.58 -59.46
C GLN A 586 -73.07 -67.92 -60.95
N GLN A 587 -72.19 -67.50 -61.87
CA GLN A 587 -72.27 -67.85 -63.30
C GLN A 587 -71.89 -69.32 -63.53
N ILE A 588 -70.89 -69.82 -62.80
CA ILE A 588 -70.47 -71.24 -62.79
C ILE A 588 -71.59 -72.14 -62.26
N GLU A 589 -72.48 -71.63 -61.41
CA GLU A 589 -73.65 -72.34 -60.91
C GLU A 589 -74.91 -72.18 -61.79
N LYS A 590 -75.04 -71.10 -62.57
CA LYS A 590 -76.17 -70.88 -63.49
C LYS A 590 -75.99 -71.52 -64.87
N ASN A 591 -74.76 -71.67 -65.38
CA ASN A 591 -74.50 -72.37 -66.65
C ASN A 591 -74.51 -73.90 -66.43
N VAL A 592 -75.71 -74.50 -66.50
CA VAL A 592 -75.96 -75.92 -66.19
C VAL A 592 -76.08 -76.82 -67.44
N ALA A 593 -75.73 -76.33 -68.63
CA ALA A 593 -75.79 -77.10 -69.88
C ALA A 593 -74.47 -77.07 -70.67
N GLY A 594 -73.68 -78.16 -70.57
CA GLY A 594 -72.66 -78.51 -71.59
C GLY A 594 -71.18 -78.51 -71.22
N VAL A 595 -70.77 -78.53 -69.94
CA VAL A 595 -69.33 -78.51 -69.53
C VAL A 595 -68.99 -79.67 -68.59
N ALA A 596 -67.80 -80.26 -68.76
CA ALA A 596 -67.29 -81.38 -67.96
C ALA A 596 -66.99 -81.00 -66.49
N GLY A 597 -67.22 -81.95 -65.58
CA GLY A 597 -67.17 -81.71 -64.12
C GLY A 597 -65.79 -81.32 -63.58
N GLU A 598 -64.72 -81.91 -64.11
CA GLU A 598 -63.34 -81.73 -63.61
C GLU A 598 -62.89 -80.26 -63.69
N VAL A 599 -63.21 -79.57 -64.79
CA VAL A 599 -62.88 -78.15 -64.99
C VAL A 599 -63.64 -77.27 -63.99
N LYS A 600 -64.89 -77.63 -63.66
CA LYS A 600 -65.70 -76.92 -62.66
C LYS A 600 -65.14 -77.09 -61.23
N THR A 601 -64.58 -78.26 -60.91
CA THR A 601 -63.87 -78.46 -59.63
C THR A 601 -62.53 -77.71 -59.58
N ALA A 602 -61.72 -77.74 -60.64
CA ALA A 602 -60.45 -77.03 -60.70
C ALA A 602 -60.65 -75.51 -60.55
N LEU A 603 -61.62 -74.93 -61.25
CA LEU A 603 -61.87 -73.49 -61.21
C LEU A 603 -62.46 -73.03 -59.86
N LYS A 604 -63.24 -73.87 -59.16
CA LYS A 604 -63.64 -73.60 -57.76
C LYS A 604 -62.45 -73.70 -56.79
N GLN A 605 -61.50 -74.63 -57.00
CA GLN A 605 -60.27 -74.68 -56.21
C GLN A 605 -59.41 -73.42 -56.42
N SER A 606 -59.26 -72.95 -57.66
CA SER A 606 -58.57 -71.68 -57.97
C SER A 606 -59.25 -70.48 -57.31
N ILE A 607 -60.59 -70.37 -57.35
CA ILE A 607 -61.34 -69.30 -56.66
C ILE A 607 -61.15 -69.36 -55.13
N SER A 608 -61.10 -70.57 -54.55
CA SER A 608 -60.82 -70.76 -53.12
C SER A 608 -59.40 -70.30 -52.76
N SER A 609 -58.40 -70.72 -53.55
CA SER A 609 -56.99 -70.32 -53.39
C SER A 609 -56.80 -68.80 -53.53
N PHE A 610 -57.40 -68.17 -54.53
CA PHE A 610 -57.35 -66.71 -54.69
C PHE A 610 -58.01 -65.97 -53.52
N ASN A 611 -59.12 -66.49 -52.95
CA ASN A 611 -59.70 -65.94 -51.74
C ASN A 611 -58.78 -66.10 -50.52
N GLU A 612 -58.09 -67.24 -50.37
CA GLU A 612 -57.11 -67.47 -49.30
C GLU A 612 -55.92 -66.51 -49.41
N HIS A 613 -55.29 -66.41 -50.59
CA HIS A 613 -54.20 -65.46 -50.86
C HIS A 613 -54.62 -63.99 -50.64
N LEU A 614 -55.83 -63.61 -51.04
CA LEU A 614 -56.36 -62.26 -50.85
C LEU A 614 -56.65 -61.97 -49.35
N ASN A 615 -57.14 -62.96 -48.60
CA ASN A 615 -57.28 -62.85 -47.14
C ASN A 615 -55.92 -62.78 -46.44
N ALA A 616 -54.91 -63.53 -46.88
CA ALA A 616 -53.55 -63.49 -46.35
C ALA A 616 -52.89 -62.11 -46.58
N ALA A 617 -52.97 -61.56 -47.79
CA ALA A 617 -52.51 -60.21 -48.10
C ALA A 617 -53.22 -59.14 -47.24
N LYS A 618 -54.54 -59.30 -47.01
CA LYS A 618 -55.30 -58.43 -46.10
C LYS A 618 -54.79 -58.52 -44.65
N VAL A 619 -54.41 -59.71 -44.17
CA VAL A 619 -53.81 -59.88 -42.82
C VAL A 619 -52.44 -59.20 -42.72
N GLU A 620 -51.62 -59.23 -43.77
CA GLU A 620 -50.35 -58.47 -43.79
C GLU A 620 -50.57 -56.95 -43.76
N VAL A 621 -51.53 -56.44 -44.55
CA VAL A 621 -51.92 -55.03 -44.53
C VAL A 621 -52.42 -54.62 -43.14
N LEU A 622 -53.24 -55.45 -42.48
CA LEU A 622 -53.69 -55.18 -41.11
C LEU A 622 -52.53 -55.15 -40.10
N LYS A 623 -51.58 -56.09 -40.17
CA LYS A 623 -50.36 -56.08 -39.34
C LYS A 623 -49.53 -54.80 -39.57
N ALA A 624 -49.36 -54.38 -40.82
CA ALA A 624 -48.63 -53.16 -41.17
C ALA A 624 -49.39 -51.88 -40.71
N LYS A 625 -50.72 -51.89 -40.77
CA LYS A 625 -51.63 -50.80 -40.33
C LYS A 625 -51.65 -50.66 -38.81
N GLU A 626 -51.64 -51.77 -38.05
CA GLU A 626 -51.44 -51.75 -36.59
C GLU A 626 -50.08 -51.14 -36.20
N LEU A 627 -48.99 -51.60 -36.82
CA LEU A 627 -47.64 -51.08 -36.54
C LEU A 627 -47.55 -49.58 -36.83
N ALA A 628 -48.07 -49.12 -37.97
CA ALA A 628 -48.18 -47.69 -38.30
C ALA A 628 -48.99 -46.91 -37.23
N GLY A 629 -50.10 -47.47 -36.75
CA GLY A 629 -50.90 -46.87 -35.67
C GLY A 629 -50.15 -46.77 -34.33
N THR A 630 -49.33 -47.76 -33.97
CA THR A 630 -48.50 -47.69 -32.75
C THR A 630 -47.43 -46.59 -32.85
N SER A 631 -46.77 -46.46 -34.00
CA SER A 631 -45.81 -45.39 -34.28
C SER A 631 -46.46 -44.00 -34.25
N GLU A 632 -47.66 -43.86 -34.80
CA GLU A 632 -48.41 -42.60 -34.82
C GLU A 632 -48.92 -42.19 -33.43
N ASN A 633 -49.34 -43.15 -32.60
CA ASN A 633 -49.76 -42.89 -31.21
C ASN A 633 -48.59 -42.48 -30.32
N TYR A 634 -47.41 -43.09 -30.52
CA TYR A 634 -46.16 -42.68 -29.88
C TYR A 634 -45.77 -41.25 -30.28
N TRP A 635 -45.77 -40.94 -31.59
CA TRP A 635 -45.51 -39.59 -32.10
C TRP A 635 -46.42 -38.52 -31.47
N LYS A 636 -47.74 -38.75 -31.44
CA LYS A 636 -48.72 -37.81 -30.86
C LYS A 636 -48.48 -37.54 -29.37
N LYS A 637 -48.01 -38.54 -28.59
CA LYS A 637 -47.62 -38.36 -27.18
C LYS A 637 -46.35 -37.51 -27.02
N VAL A 638 -45.35 -37.70 -27.87
CA VAL A 638 -44.13 -36.86 -27.88
C VAL A 638 -44.47 -35.41 -28.24
N GLU A 639 -45.30 -35.19 -29.28
CA GLU A 639 -45.74 -33.85 -29.68
C GLU A 639 -46.54 -33.14 -28.58
N SER A 640 -47.47 -33.83 -27.90
CA SER A 640 -48.23 -33.22 -26.81
C SER A 640 -47.35 -32.84 -25.61
N SER A 641 -46.34 -33.67 -25.30
CA SER A 641 -45.38 -33.42 -24.21
C SER A 641 -44.50 -32.21 -24.50
N ARG A 642 -43.98 -32.08 -25.73
CA ARG A 642 -43.25 -30.89 -26.20
C ARG A 642 -44.11 -29.63 -26.07
N ASN A 643 -45.34 -29.68 -26.58
CA ASN A 643 -46.25 -28.53 -26.60
C ASN A 643 -46.73 -28.13 -25.19
N TYR A 644 -46.73 -29.06 -24.23
CA TYR A 644 -46.92 -28.77 -22.80
C TYR A 644 -45.70 -28.03 -22.21
N PHE A 645 -44.49 -28.55 -22.43
CA PHE A 645 -43.26 -27.98 -21.87
C PHE A 645 -42.99 -26.53 -22.33
N VAL A 646 -43.25 -26.22 -23.61
CA VAL A 646 -43.14 -24.85 -24.14
C VAL A 646 -44.03 -23.89 -23.36
N ARG A 647 -45.28 -24.27 -23.07
CA ARG A 647 -46.23 -23.45 -22.28
C ARG A 647 -45.82 -23.28 -20.83
N GLU A 648 -45.15 -24.27 -20.24
CA GLU A 648 -44.62 -24.18 -18.88
C GLU A 648 -43.45 -23.18 -18.81
N ILE A 649 -42.59 -23.11 -19.84
CA ILE A 649 -41.56 -22.05 -19.94
C ILE A 649 -42.19 -20.68 -20.21
N GLU A 650 -43.16 -20.60 -21.13
CA GLU A 650 -43.90 -19.35 -21.42
C GLU A 650 -44.58 -18.80 -20.14
N SER A 651 -45.08 -19.66 -19.25
CA SER A 651 -45.71 -19.25 -17.98
C SER A 651 -44.72 -18.93 -16.86
N LEU A 652 -43.60 -19.64 -16.75
CA LEU A 652 -42.58 -19.44 -15.71
C LEU A 652 -41.70 -18.20 -15.96
N PHE A 653 -41.46 -17.86 -17.22
CA PHE A 653 -40.57 -16.75 -17.61
C PHE A 653 -41.28 -15.59 -18.30
N GLY A 654 -42.55 -15.75 -18.69
CA GLY A 654 -43.36 -14.69 -19.29
C GLY A 654 -42.98 -14.32 -20.74
N VAL A 655 -42.21 -15.17 -21.44
CA VAL A 655 -41.72 -14.90 -22.80
C VAL A 655 -42.32 -15.87 -23.82
N ASN A 656 -42.95 -15.31 -24.85
CA ASN A 656 -43.51 -16.03 -25.99
C ASN A 656 -42.39 -16.51 -26.94
N LEU A 657 -42.00 -17.79 -26.87
CA LEU A 657 -40.85 -18.34 -27.60
C LEU A 657 -41.04 -18.38 -29.13
N ASN A 658 -42.28 -18.25 -29.61
CA ASN A 658 -42.58 -18.17 -31.04
C ASN A 658 -42.17 -16.82 -31.65
N GLU A 659 -42.13 -15.75 -30.84
CA GLU A 659 -41.82 -14.39 -31.29
C GLU A 659 -40.33 -14.10 -31.09
N LYS A 660 -39.53 -14.39 -32.13
CA LYS A 660 -38.06 -14.29 -32.13
C LYS A 660 -37.54 -12.86 -31.88
N LYS A 661 -37.43 -12.44 -30.61
CA LYS A 661 -36.48 -11.40 -30.12
C LYS A 661 -36.41 -11.35 -28.58
N LEU A 662 -35.38 -11.98 -28.02
CA LEU A 662 -34.86 -11.70 -26.67
C LEU A 662 -33.47 -11.04 -26.78
N ASN A 663 -33.28 -9.93 -26.07
CA ASN A 663 -32.01 -9.22 -25.93
C ASN A 663 -31.55 -9.23 -24.46
N LEU A 664 -30.98 -10.36 -24.06
CA LEU A 664 -30.12 -10.54 -22.88
C LEU A 664 -28.91 -11.36 -23.34
N SER A 665 -27.81 -11.39 -22.56
CA SER A 665 -26.59 -12.13 -22.91
C SER A 665 -26.86 -13.65 -22.94
N LYS A 666 -26.87 -14.23 -24.15
CA LYS A 666 -27.48 -15.54 -24.42
C LYS A 666 -26.60 -16.75 -24.12
N GLU A 667 -25.32 -16.68 -24.45
CA GLU A 667 -24.51 -17.87 -24.70
C GLU A 667 -24.43 -18.88 -23.53
N GLU A 668 -24.45 -18.43 -22.27
CA GLU A 668 -24.37 -19.32 -21.10
C GLU A 668 -25.73 -19.85 -20.63
N VAL A 669 -26.77 -19.00 -20.67
CA VAL A 669 -28.12 -19.34 -20.22
C VAL A 669 -28.83 -20.25 -21.21
N ASP A 670 -28.68 -19.98 -22.52
CA ASP A 670 -29.24 -20.80 -23.58
C ASP A 670 -28.64 -22.22 -23.56
N LEU A 671 -27.32 -22.36 -23.34
CA LEU A 671 -26.68 -23.68 -23.33
C LEU A 671 -27.15 -24.56 -22.17
N PHE A 672 -27.30 -24.00 -20.97
CA PHE A 672 -27.81 -24.76 -19.82
C PHE A 672 -29.29 -25.14 -20.00
N LEU A 673 -30.15 -24.23 -20.48
CA LEU A 673 -31.56 -24.50 -20.73
C LEU A 673 -31.77 -25.52 -21.87
N VAL A 674 -31.02 -25.41 -22.96
CA VAL A 674 -31.07 -26.37 -24.09
C VAL A 674 -30.59 -27.75 -23.64
N ASN A 675 -29.53 -27.85 -22.82
CA ASN A 675 -29.06 -29.14 -22.32
C ASN A 675 -29.98 -29.75 -21.25
N ALA A 676 -30.58 -28.95 -20.38
CA ALA A 676 -31.60 -29.42 -19.45
C ALA A 676 -32.85 -29.93 -20.20
N TYR A 677 -33.27 -29.21 -21.24
CA TYR A 677 -34.38 -29.61 -22.11
C TYR A 677 -34.08 -30.89 -22.89
N SER A 678 -32.89 -31.04 -23.48
CA SER A 678 -32.52 -32.24 -24.22
C SER A 678 -32.51 -33.49 -23.33
N HIS A 679 -31.98 -33.39 -22.10
CA HIS A 679 -32.02 -34.49 -21.14
C HIS A 679 -33.46 -34.82 -20.68
N VAL A 680 -34.31 -33.82 -20.39
CA VAL A 680 -35.72 -34.07 -20.03
C VAL A 680 -36.47 -34.74 -21.18
N MET A 681 -36.27 -34.30 -22.42
CA MET A 681 -36.86 -34.92 -23.62
C MET A 681 -36.32 -36.35 -23.84
N ALA A 682 -35.04 -36.61 -23.57
CA ALA A 682 -34.46 -37.96 -23.64
C ALA A 682 -35.11 -38.92 -22.63
N TYR A 683 -35.25 -38.52 -21.36
CA TYR A 683 -35.92 -39.36 -20.35
C TYR A 683 -37.41 -39.58 -20.65
N GLN A 684 -38.11 -38.60 -21.24
CA GLN A 684 -39.48 -38.80 -21.71
C GLN A 684 -39.55 -39.77 -22.91
N LYS A 685 -38.59 -39.70 -23.84
CA LYS A 685 -38.45 -40.64 -24.97
C LYS A 685 -38.22 -42.07 -24.47
N GLU A 686 -37.34 -42.28 -23.48
CA GLU A 686 -37.11 -43.59 -22.85
C GLU A 686 -38.35 -44.11 -22.11
N LEU A 687 -39.00 -43.28 -21.29
CA LEU A 687 -40.17 -43.70 -20.52
C LEU A 687 -41.35 -44.09 -21.42
N GLN A 688 -41.56 -43.38 -22.53
CA GLN A 688 -42.58 -43.75 -23.53
C GLN A 688 -42.19 -45.00 -24.33
N LYS A 689 -40.90 -45.19 -24.67
CA LYS A 689 -40.39 -46.44 -25.27
C LYS A 689 -40.60 -47.65 -24.36
N LEU A 690 -40.38 -47.51 -23.05
CA LEU A 690 -40.63 -48.54 -22.04
C LEU A 690 -42.13 -48.81 -21.78
N GLN A 691 -43.03 -47.92 -22.20
CA GLN A 691 -44.47 -48.19 -22.24
C GLN A 691 -44.84 -48.96 -23.51
N THR A 692 -44.44 -48.50 -24.69
CA THR A 692 -44.80 -49.15 -25.96
C THR A 692 -44.14 -50.52 -26.15
N GLU A 693 -42.90 -50.72 -25.69
CA GLU A 693 -42.30 -52.06 -25.60
C GLU A 693 -43.03 -52.95 -24.59
N GLY A 694 -43.54 -52.39 -23.48
CA GLY A 694 -44.34 -53.13 -22.50
C GLY A 694 -45.66 -53.62 -23.09
N GLU A 695 -46.41 -52.72 -23.74
CA GLU A 695 -47.65 -53.04 -24.46
C GLU A 695 -47.41 -54.08 -25.57
N LEU A 696 -46.30 -53.98 -26.31
CA LEU A 696 -45.91 -54.96 -27.33
C LEU A 696 -45.51 -56.32 -26.74
N ARG A 697 -44.80 -56.36 -25.60
CA ARG A 697 -44.48 -57.61 -24.90
C ARG A 697 -45.74 -58.28 -24.37
N LEU A 698 -46.65 -57.53 -23.75
CA LEU A 698 -47.94 -58.02 -23.28
C LEU A 698 -48.81 -58.56 -24.43
N LYS A 699 -48.96 -57.81 -25.54
CA LYS A 699 -49.73 -58.29 -26.70
C LYS A 699 -49.12 -59.56 -27.32
N ARG A 700 -47.79 -59.64 -27.42
CA ARG A 700 -47.09 -60.86 -27.90
C ARG A 700 -47.26 -62.05 -26.96
N ALA A 701 -47.23 -61.86 -25.64
CA ALA A 701 -47.51 -62.91 -24.68
C ALA A 701 -48.97 -63.42 -24.81
N LEU A 702 -49.94 -62.50 -24.89
CA LEU A 702 -51.35 -62.84 -25.10
C LEU A 702 -51.61 -63.53 -26.45
N ASP A 703 -50.91 -63.15 -27.51
CA ASP A 703 -51.01 -63.81 -28.81
C ASP A 703 -50.33 -65.19 -28.84
N ALA A 704 -49.25 -65.40 -28.08
CA ALA A 704 -48.58 -66.69 -27.94
C ALA A 704 -49.40 -67.69 -27.08
N VAL A 705 -50.09 -67.20 -26.04
CA VAL A 705 -50.89 -68.02 -25.11
C VAL A 705 -52.23 -68.50 -25.70
N LYS A 706 -52.59 -68.09 -26.93
CA LYS A 706 -53.82 -68.54 -27.64
C LYS A 706 -53.90 -70.05 -27.95
N GLY A 707 -52.94 -70.86 -27.50
CA GLY A 707 -52.87 -72.30 -27.75
C GLY A 707 -53.03 -73.24 -26.54
N SER A 708 -52.65 -72.87 -25.31
CA SER A 708 -52.58 -73.85 -24.19
C SER A 708 -52.93 -73.34 -22.78
N ASP A 709 -52.28 -72.30 -22.23
CA ASP A 709 -52.29 -72.05 -20.77
C ASP A 709 -52.77 -70.66 -20.33
N GLN A 710 -54.04 -70.56 -19.92
CA GLN A 710 -54.64 -69.30 -19.45
C GLN A 710 -53.93 -68.68 -18.23
N THR A 711 -53.26 -69.49 -17.41
CA THR A 711 -52.57 -69.06 -16.18
C THR A 711 -51.35 -68.17 -16.46
N GLU A 712 -50.67 -68.31 -17.59
CA GLU A 712 -49.53 -67.46 -17.94
C GLU A 712 -49.97 -66.09 -18.47
N ALA A 713 -51.05 -66.03 -19.26
CA ALA A 713 -51.65 -64.77 -19.69
C ALA A 713 -52.10 -63.92 -18.50
N VAL A 714 -52.75 -64.52 -17.50
CA VAL A 714 -53.19 -63.82 -16.28
C VAL A 714 -51.99 -63.30 -15.47
N LYS A 715 -50.89 -64.05 -15.36
CA LYS A 715 -49.65 -63.56 -14.70
C LYS A 715 -49.05 -62.37 -15.44
N ALA A 716 -48.86 -62.47 -16.75
CA ALA A 716 -48.27 -61.39 -17.55
C ALA A 716 -49.12 -60.10 -17.50
N GLN A 717 -50.45 -60.24 -17.46
CA GLN A 717 -51.36 -59.10 -17.30
C GLN A 717 -51.30 -58.50 -15.88
N LEU A 718 -51.20 -59.34 -14.84
CA LEU A 718 -51.06 -58.90 -13.45
C LEU A 718 -49.74 -58.13 -13.25
N GLU A 719 -48.61 -58.69 -13.73
CA GLU A 719 -47.29 -58.07 -13.62
C GLU A 719 -47.20 -56.72 -14.34
N TYR A 720 -47.80 -56.61 -15.52
CA TYR A 720 -47.88 -55.34 -16.26
C TYR A 720 -48.66 -54.25 -15.49
N GLU A 721 -49.81 -54.59 -14.91
CA GLU A 721 -50.58 -53.64 -14.08
C GLU A 721 -49.85 -53.31 -12.77
N LEU A 722 -49.12 -54.26 -12.17
CA LEU A 722 -48.31 -54.04 -10.96
C LEU A 722 -47.12 -53.09 -11.23
N GLU A 723 -46.44 -53.24 -12.38
CA GLU A 723 -45.41 -52.28 -12.80
C GLU A 723 -46.00 -50.90 -13.11
N LYS A 724 -47.15 -50.84 -13.79
CA LYS A 724 -47.86 -49.60 -14.11
C LYS A 724 -48.27 -48.84 -12.85
N GLU A 725 -48.79 -49.52 -11.83
CA GLU A 725 -49.05 -48.92 -10.51
C GLU A 725 -47.77 -48.44 -9.82
N ARG A 726 -46.69 -49.25 -9.82
CA ARG A 726 -45.39 -48.81 -9.27
C ARG A 726 -44.85 -47.56 -9.97
N ARG A 727 -44.97 -47.46 -11.30
CA ARG A 727 -44.60 -46.28 -12.10
C ARG A 727 -45.46 -45.07 -11.72
N ASN A 728 -46.79 -45.22 -11.64
CA ASN A 728 -47.72 -44.16 -11.22
C ASN A 728 -47.39 -43.62 -9.81
N LEU A 729 -47.20 -44.52 -8.85
CA LEU A 729 -46.96 -44.19 -7.44
C LEU A 729 -45.59 -43.49 -7.26
N ASN A 730 -44.57 -43.91 -8.02
CA ASN A 730 -43.28 -43.21 -8.06
C ASN A 730 -43.41 -41.78 -8.62
N ILE A 731 -44.14 -41.59 -9.72
CA ILE A 731 -44.42 -40.25 -10.30
C ILE A 731 -45.15 -39.36 -9.28
N GLN A 732 -46.15 -39.88 -8.56
CA GLN A 732 -46.85 -39.13 -7.51
C GLN A 732 -45.92 -38.74 -6.36
N ASN A 733 -45.01 -39.62 -5.94
CA ASN A 733 -44.04 -39.33 -4.88
C ASN A 733 -43.00 -38.29 -5.33
N GLN A 734 -42.47 -38.39 -6.56
CA GLN A 734 -41.60 -37.37 -7.14
C GLN A 734 -42.30 -36.01 -7.22
N ALA A 735 -43.57 -35.95 -7.65
CA ALA A 735 -44.34 -34.72 -7.68
C ALA A 735 -44.56 -34.10 -6.28
N LYS A 736 -44.78 -34.91 -5.24
CA LYS A 736 -44.85 -34.44 -3.85
C LYS A 736 -43.50 -33.89 -3.37
N ILE A 737 -42.40 -34.60 -3.63
CA ILE A 737 -41.04 -34.17 -3.28
C ILE A 737 -40.70 -32.83 -3.95
N MET A 738 -41.01 -32.66 -5.25
CA MET A 738 -40.78 -31.41 -5.97
C MET A 738 -41.59 -30.23 -5.40
N ARG A 739 -42.87 -30.45 -5.03
CA ARG A 739 -43.69 -29.40 -4.38
C ARG A 739 -43.12 -28.97 -3.04
N ILE A 740 -42.80 -29.94 -2.17
CA ILE A 740 -42.20 -29.67 -0.85
C ILE A 740 -40.87 -28.93 -1.03
N LYS A 741 -40.03 -29.36 -1.98
CA LYS A 741 -38.77 -28.66 -2.30
C LYS A 741 -39.02 -27.21 -2.72
N ALA A 742 -39.91 -26.96 -3.69
CA ALA A 742 -40.21 -25.61 -4.16
C ALA A 742 -40.77 -24.70 -3.04
N GLU A 743 -41.61 -25.22 -2.16
CA GLU A 743 -42.16 -24.48 -1.01
C GLU A 743 -41.08 -24.16 0.03
N THR A 744 -40.23 -25.14 0.39
CA THR A 744 -39.09 -24.90 1.30
C THR A 744 -38.07 -23.93 0.70
N GLU A 745 -37.79 -24.00 -0.60
CA GLU A 745 -36.86 -23.10 -1.29
C GLU A 745 -37.41 -21.66 -1.36
N LYS A 746 -38.72 -21.49 -1.59
CA LYS A 746 -39.38 -20.18 -1.49
C LYS A 746 -39.25 -19.60 -0.07
N ASN A 747 -39.60 -20.39 0.95
CA ASN A 747 -39.50 -19.96 2.35
C ASN A 747 -38.06 -19.59 2.74
N LEU A 748 -37.06 -20.32 2.24
CA LEU A 748 -35.64 -20.01 2.42
C LEU A 748 -35.24 -18.70 1.73
N ARG A 749 -35.68 -18.45 0.49
CA ARG A 749 -35.45 -17.18 -0.22
C ARG A 749 -36.08 -15.99 0.53
N ASP A 750 -37.30 -16.16 1.04
CA ASP A 750 -38.00 -15.12 1.82
C ASP A 750 -37.33 -14.85 3.19
N GLN A 751 -36.70 -15.84 3.80
CA GLN A 751 -35.87 -15.66 5.01
C GLN A 751 -34.54 -14.97 4.69
N LEU A 752 -33.82 -15.43 3.66
CA LEU A 752 -32.55 -14.85 3.23
C LEU A 752 -32.73 -13.37 2.83
N LYS A 753 -33.82 -13.00 2.14
CA LYS A 753 -34.12 -11.60 1.80
C LYS A 753 -34.21 -10.72 3.06
N LYS A 754 -34.93 -11.16 4.08
CA LYS A 754 -35.07 -10.43 5.36
C LYS A 754 -33.75 -10.34 6.13
N GLN A 755 -32.91 -11.37 6.06
CA GLN A 755 -31.56 -11.32 6.63
C GLN A 755 -30.66 -10.34 5.88
N ILE A 756 -30.73 -10.30 4.54
CA ILE A 756 -30.00 -9.33 3.73
C ILE A 756 -30.44 -7.90 4.07
N GLU A 757 -31.74 -7.63 4.13
CA GLU A 757 -32.30 -6.32 4.50
C GLU A 757 -31.81 -5.87 5.88
N ALA A 758 -31.92 -6.72 6.91
CA ALA A 758 -31.43 -6.43 8.26
C ALA A 758 -29.91 -6.25 8.33
N HIS A 759 -29.13 -7.00 7.53
CA HIS A 759 -27.68 -6.82 7.45
C HIS A 759 -27.29 -5.54 6.72
N THR A 760 -28.02 -5.12 5.68
CA THR A 760 -27.77 -3.83 5.01
C THR A 760 -28.06 -2.65 5.93
N ASP A 761 -29.13 -2.69 6.71
CA ASP A 761 -29.46 -1.64 7.68
C ASP A 761 -28.37 -1.54 8.76
N HIS A 762 -27.97 -2.67 9.36
CA HIS A 762 -26.88 -2.71 10.34
C HIS A 762 -25.53 -2.23 9.76
N LEU A 763 -25.25 -2.51 8.48
CA LEU A 763 -24.04 -1.99 7.81
C LEU A 763 -24.11 -0.48 7.59
N ASN A 764 -25.28 0.05 7.21
CA ASN A 764 -25.49 1.50 7.06
C ASN A 764 -25.31 2.24 8.39
N ASP A 765 -25.88 1.72 9.49
CA ASP A 765 -25.69 2.27 10.83
C ASP A 765 -24.23 2.19 11.27
N ALA A 766 -23.55 1.07 11.03
CA ALA A 766 -22.13 0.91 11.36
C ALA A 766 -21.24 1.89 10.56
N LEU A 767 -21.53 2.10 9.28
CA LEU A 767 -20.85 3.08 8.43
C LEU A 767 -21.09 4.51 8.90
N SER A 768 -22.33 4.89 9.21
CA SER A 768 -22.68 6.22 9.71
C SER A 768 -21.96 6.54 11.03
N ASN A 769 -21.94 5.59 11.97
CA ASN A 769 -21.19 5.73 13.22
C ASN A 769 -19.68 5.86 12.98
N LYS A 770 -19.10 5.07 12.06
CA LYS A 770 -17.68 5.16 11.70
C LYS A 770 -17.32 6.45 10.98
N GLU A 771 -18.20 6.99 10.13
CA GLU A 771 -18.01 8.29 9.48
C GLU A 771 -18.01 9.43 10.51
N ALA A 772 -18.93 9.41 11.48
CA ALA A 772 -18.98 10.37 12.57
C ALA A 772 -17.76 10.29 13.50
N GLU A 773 -17.25 9.09 13.79
CA GLU A 773 -16.03 8.86 14.54
C GLU A 773 -14.79 9.37 13.80
N MET A 774 -14.63 9.00 12.52
CA MET A 774 -13.52 9.46 11.67
C MET A 774 -13.51 10.98 11.51
N LYS A 775 -14.66 11.62 11.33
CA LYS A 775 -14.77 13.09 11.28
C LYS A 775 -14.30 13.77 12.56
N ARG A 776 -14.59 13.19 13.74
CA ARG A 776 -14.13 13.70 15.05
C ARG A 776 -12.62 13.52 15.23
N ILE A 777 -12.08 12.36 14.85
CA ILE A 777 -10.63 12.09 14.92
C ILE A 777 -9.86 13.04 13.99
N PHE A 778 -10.31 13.16 12.73
CA PHE A 778 -9.69 14.04 11.74
C PHE A 778 -9.71 15.52 12.17
N ALA A 779 -10.85 16.03 12.67
CA ALA A 779 -10.93 17.39 13.19
C ALA A 779 -9.91 17.63 14.32
N ARG A 780 -9.82 16.69 15.28
CA ARG A 780 -8.85 16.79 16.38
C ARG A 780 -7.40 16.77 15.89
N GLU A 781 -7.06 15.89 14.95
CA GLU A 781 -5.70 15.85 14.37
C GLU A 781 -5.34 17.13 13.61
N VAL A 782 -6.30 17.74 12.91
CA VAL A 782 -6.09 19.01 12.21
C VAL A 782 -5.86 20.13 13.22
N ASP A 783 -6.71 20.26 14.24
CA ASP A 783 -6.55 21.27 15.31
C ASP A 783 -5.22 21.09 16.06
N GLU A 784 -4.83 19.86 16.37
CA GLU A 784 -3.57 19.52 17.03
C GLU A 784 -2.35 19.91 16.17
N LYS A 785 -2.35 19.55 14.87
CA LYS A 785 -1.27 19.93 13.94
C LYS A 785 -1.19 21.44 13.71
N VAL A 786 -2.34 22.13 13.60
CA VAL A 786 -2.39 23.59 13.50
C VAL A 786 -1.87 24.25 14.78
N ALA A 787 -2.15 23.69 15.96
CA ALA A 787 -1.59 24.17 17.22
C ALA A 787 -0.07 23.96 17.32
N THR A 788 0.45 22.80 16.91
CA THR A 788 1.91 22.54 16.96
C THR A 788 2.69 23.41 15.97
N GLU A 789 2.20 23.59 14.74
CA GLU A 789 2.84 24.47 13.76
C GLU A 789 2.82 25.94 14.22
N ARG A 790 1.70 26.40 14.80
CA ARG A 790 1.60 27.75 15.36
C ARG A 790 2.54 27.96 16.55
N ALA A 791 2.75 26.94 17.39
CA ALA A 791 3.72 26.98 18.48
C ALA A 791 5.17 26.99 17.97
N SER A 792 5.49 26.20 16.94
CA SER A 792 6.78 26.20 16.25
C SER A 792 7.09 27.59 15.66
N TYR A 793 6.15 28.15 14.89
CA TYR A 793 6.29 29.48 14.29
C TYR A 793 6.48 30.60 15.31
N ASN A 794 5.69 30.60 16.39
CA ASN A 794 5.86 31.56 17.49
C ASN A 794 7.24 31.44 18.16
N THR A 795 7.77 30.22 18.30
CA THR A 795 9.10 29.97 18.86
C THR A 795 10.20 30.48 17.94
N GLN A 796 10.08 30.27 16.62
CA GLN A 796 10.99 30.82 15.62
C GLN A 796 10.98 32.36 15.63
N LEU A 797 9.81 32.99 15.70
CA LEU A 797 9.68 34.44 15.83
C LEU A 797 10.33 34.97 17.12
N ALA A 798 10.18 34.28 18.24
CA ALA A 798 10.83 34.65 19.50
C ALA A 798 12.37 34.61 19.39
N VAL A 799 12.93 33.59 18.72
CA VAL A 799 14.37 33.49 18.45
C VAL A 799 14.84 34.60 17.50
N MET A 800 14.08 34.92 16.44
CA MET A 800 14.41 36.02 15.53
C MET A 800 14.40 37.38 16.24
N LEU A 801 13.36 37.63 17.06
CA LEU A 801 13.23 38.88 17.84
C LEU A 801 14.34 39.00 18.89
N GLY A 802 14.70 37.89 19.56
CA GLY A 802 15.86 37.83 20.44
C GLY A 802 17.17 38.17 19.74
N LYS A 803 17.42 37.59 18.54
CA LYS A 803 18.59 37.92 17.71
C LYS A 803 18.61 39.39 17.31
N MET A 804 17.49 39.97 16.84
CA MET A 804 17.43 41.38 16.48
C MET A 804 17.69 42.31 17.67
N LYS A 805 17.19 41.99 18.87
CA LYS A 805 17.52 42.74 20.10
C LYS A 805 19.00 42.64 20.48
N GLY A 806 19.60 41.46 20.33
CA GLY A 806 21.05 41.28 20.52
C GLY A 806 21.87 42.12 19.54
N MET A 807 21.47 42.16 18.27
CA MET A 807 22.12 42.99 17.24
C MET A 807 21.94 44.49 17.51
N ASP A 808 20.75 44.96 17.89
CA ASP A 808 20.50 46.36 18.28
C ASP A 808 21.34 46.79 19.49
N SER A 809 21.48 45.90 20.50
CA SER A 809 22.36 46.16 21.66
C SER A 809 23.84 46.23 21.26
N ALA A 810 24.33 45.26 20.47
CA ALA A 810 25.72 45.22 20.03
C ALA A 810 26.08 46.37 19.06
N LEU A 811 25.13 46.85 18.26
CA LEU A 811 25.31 48.03 17.40
C LEU A 811 25.42 49.32 18.22
N LYS A 812 24.67 49.45 19.32
CA LYS A 812 24.77 50.60 20.23
C LYS A 812 26.10 50.60 20.98
N GLU A 813 26.44 49.48 21.59
CA GLU A 813 27.72 49.28 22.28
C GLU A 813 28.91 49.58 21.34
N ARG A 814 28.86 49.10 20.09
CA ARG A 814 29.86 49.43 19.07
C ARG A 814 29.89 50.92 18.70
N ALA A 815 28.75 51.58 18.58
CA ALA A 815 28.69 53.00 18.24
C ALA A 815 29.23 53.89 19.38
N ASP A 816 28.98 53.52 20.64
CA ASP A 816 29.54 54.21 21.80
C ASP A 816 31.07 53.99 21.90
N LEU A 817 31.56 52.77 21.66
CA LEU A 817 33.00 52.47 21.56
C LEU A 817 33.68 53.24 20.41
N GLU A 818 33.06 53.30 19.23
CA GLU A 818 33.58 54.03 18.06
C GLU A 818 33.64 55.54 18.34
N LYS A 819 32.63 56.09 19.01
CA LYS A 819 32.64 57.49 19.49
C LYS A 819 33.79 57.74 20.47
N SER A 820 34.02 56.87 21.45
CA SER A 820 35.13 57.00 22.40
C SER A 820 36.50 56.84 21.74
N ALA A 821 36.64 55.95 20.76
CA ALA A 821 37.86 55.81 19.98
C ALA A 821 38.17 57.07 19.14
N LEU A 822 37.16 57.69 18.53
CA LEU A 822 37.30 58.97 17.80
C LEU A 822 37.71 60.12 18.74
N GLN A 823 37.21 60.16 19.97
CA GLN A 823 37.65 61.13 21.00
C GLN A 823 39.10 60.89 21.42
N ALA A 824 39.51 59.64 21.65
CA ALA A 824 40.90 59.31 21.97
C ALA A 824 41.86 59.67 20.81
N GLN A 825 41.43 59.46 19.56
CA GLN A 825 42.19 59.82 18.37
C GLN A 825 42.32 61.34 18.18
N SER A 826 41.26 62.11 18.41
CA SER A 826 41.31 63.57 18.31
C SER A 826 42.17 64.20 19.41
N LEU A 827 42.09 63.67 20.64
CA LEU A 827 42.95 64.05 21.76
C LEU A 827 44.43 63.72 21.45
N TRP A 828 44.73 62.54 20.91
CA TRP A 828 46.09 62.17 20.52
C TRP A 828 46.65 63.12 19.45
N ALA A 829 45.85 63.45 18.42
CA ALA A 829 46.26 64.41 17.39
C ALA A 829 46.49 65.83 17.96
N ALA A 830 45.66 66.28 18.90
CA ALA A 830 45.85 67.55 19.59
C ALA A 830 47.13 67.54 20.45
N CYS A 831 47.38 66.48 21.21
CA CYS A 831 48.62 66.30 21.98
C CYS A 831 49.86 66.26 21.08
N GLN A 832 49.80 65.56 19.94
CA GLN A 832 50.91 65.44 18.99
C GLN A 832 51.23 66.78 18.29
N THR A 833 50.21 67.58 17.98
CA THR A 833 50.39 68.93 17.43
C THR A 833 50.87 69.94 18.47
N LEU A 834 50.48 69.81 19.74
CA LEU A 834 51.08 70.57 20.85
C LEU A 834 52.56 70.16 21.05
N TRP A 835 52.89 68.87 20.98
CA TRP A 835 54.25 68.35 21.12
C TRP A 835 55.20 68.87 20.02
N SER A 836 54.78 68.81 18.75
CA SER A 836 55.58 69.40 17.67
C SER A 836 55.73 70.91 17.83
N SER A 837 54.71 71.61 18.33
CA SER A 837 54.74 73.06 18.57
C SER A 837 55.63 73.50 19.74
N VAL A 838 56.01 72.58 20.64
CA VAL A 838 57.00 72.81 21.70
C VAL A 838 58.42 72.48 21.21
N ARG A 839 58.56 71.48 20.33
CA ARG A 839 59.86 71.06 19.77
C ARG A 839 60.34 71.98 18.65
N GLU A 840 59.43 72.40 17.77
CA GLU A 840 59.69 73.18 16.57
C GLU A 840 59.13 74.59 16.73
N GLY A 841 59.95 75.59 16.39
CA GLY A 841 59.55 77.00 16.45
C GLY A 841 58.45 77.38 15.45
N GLN A 842 58.07 78.66 15.44
CA GLN A 842 57.07 79.16 14.49
C GLN A 842 57.57 78.94 13.04
N PRO A 843 56.83 78.20 12.19
CA PRO A 843 57.31 77.86 10.85
C PRO A 843 57.53 79.12 10.01
N GLY A 844 58.71 79.22 9.40
CA GLY A 844 59.11 80.36 8.57
C GLY A 844 59.65 81.60 9.29
N LYS A 845 59.69 81.62 10.64
CA LYS A 845 60.36 82.70 11.40
C LYS A 845 61.52 82.17 12.24
N SER A 846 62.50 83.03 12.53
CA SER A 846 63.59 82.69 13.45
C SER A 846 63.14 82.90 14.90
N TRP A 847 63.55 82.02 15.81
CA TRP A 847 63.31 82.14 17.26
C TRP A 847 63.77 83.48 17.86
N ARG A 848 64.70 84.17 17.18
CA ARG A 848 65.20 85.51 17.53
C ARG A 848 64.19 86.64 17.31
N GLN A 849 63.18 86.42 16.47
CA GLN A 849 62.18 87.43 16.09
C GLN A 849 60.89 87.27 16.89
N GLU A 850 60.41 86.03 17.03
CA GLU A 850 59.14 85.70 17.66
C GLU A 850 59.20 84.28 18.23
N LEU A 851 58.61 84.07 19.40
CA LEU A 851 58.37 82.73 19.97
C LEU A 851 56.92 82.34 19.70
N ARG A 852 56.65 81.05 19.55
CA ARG A 852 55.30 80.53 19.28
C ARG A 852 54.49 80.46 20.59
N PRO A 853 53.42 81.25 20.78
CA PRO A 853 52.54 81.09 21.93
C PRO A 853 51.75 79.78 21.80
N LEU A 854 51.68 78.98 22.87
CA LEU A 854 51.05 77.65 22.87
C LEU A 854 49.53 77.69 23.17
N LYS A 855 48.98 78.90 23.36
CA LYS A 855 47.60 79.14 23.83
C LYS A 855 46.51 78.53 22.96
N ASN A 856 46.76 78.33 21.67
CA ASN A 856 45.76 77.80 20.72
C ASN A 856 45.79 76.26 20.70
N GLU A 857 46.98 75.69 20.73
CA GLU A 857 47.26 74.26 20.79
C GLU A 857 46.78 73.68 22.12
N ILE A 858 47.01 74.38 23.24
CA ILE A 858 46.50 73.99 24.56
C ILE A 858 44.96 74.05 24.60
N LYS A 859 44.33 75.03 23.96
CA LYS A 859 42.87 75.07 23.79
C LYS A 859 42.36 73.90 22.96
N ALA A 860 43.05 73.53 21.87
CA ALA A 860 42.68 72.39 21.04
C ALA A 860 42.72 71.06 21.84
N VAL A 861 43.75 70.84 22.66
CA VAL A 861 43.80 69.70 23.59
C VAL A 861 42.65 69.75 24.60
N GLY A 862 42.36 70.92 25.17
CA GLY A 862 41.24 71.11 26.09
C GLY A 862 39.87 70.79 25.48
N SER A 863 39.63 71.15 24.22
CA SER A 863 38.40 70.79 23.50
C SER A 863 38.35 69.32 23.04
N ALA A 864 39.50 68.68 22.80
CA ALA A 864 39.55 67.27 22.44
C ALA A 864 39.40 66.34 23.65
N GLY A 865 39.82 66.81 24.84
CA GLY A 865 39.64 66.14 26.13
C GLY A 865 38.42 66.63 26.93
N GLU A 866 37.36 67.11 26.27
CA GLU A 866 36.17 67.61 26.98
C GLU A 866 35.50 66.48 27.80
N GLY A 867 35.54 66.62 29.12
CA GLY A 867 35.08 65.61 30.10
C GLY A 867 36.20 64.79 30.76
N ASP A 868 37.47 64.94 30.35
CA ASP A 868 38.62 64.27 30.95
C ASP A 868 39.25 65.12 32.07
N GLU A 869 38.99 64.74 33.33
CA GLU A 869 39.52 65.41 34.52
C GLU A 869 41.06 65.45 34.56
N PHE A 870 41.73 64.40 34.09
CA PHE A 870 43.19 64.33 34.09
C PHE A 870 43.81 65.29 33.08
N VAL A 871 43.24 65.38 31.87
CA VAL A 871 43.66 66.36 30.85
C VAL A 871 43.46 67.79 31.36
N ALA A 872 42.32 68.08 32.01
CA ALA A 872 42.06 69.39 32.60
C ALA A 872 43.08 69.75 33.70
N VAL A 873 43.42 68.82 34.59
CA VAL A 873 44.46 69.03 35.62
C VAL A 873 45.82 69.31 34.99
N VAL A 874 46.28 68.51 34.02
CA VAL A 874 47.61 68.71 33.43
C VAL A 874 47.69 70.03 32.63
N ILE A 875 46.64 70.42 31.90
CA ILE A 875 46.57 71.74 31.25
C ILE A 875 46.71 72.89 32.25
N ASN A 876 46.11 72.76 33.43
CA ASN A 876 46.22 73.76 34.49
C ASN A 876 47.63 73.83 35.11
N THR A 877 48.39 72.72 35.12
CA THR A 877 49.78 72.72 35.62
C THR A 877 50.82 73.36 34.67
N LEU A 878 50.48 73.62 33.40
CA LEU A 878 51.39 74.27 32.46
C LEU A 878 51.69 75.72 32.88
N PRO A 879 52.97 76.17 32.90
CA PRO A 879 53.32 77.55 33.25
C PRO A 879 52.70 78.60 32.31
N GLU A 880 52.12 79.66 32.88
CA GLU A 880 51.50 80.76 32.11
C GLU A 880 52.46 81.45 31.12
N THR A 881 53.74 81.51 31.45
CA THR A 881 54.80 82.02 30.57
C THR A 881 54.93 81.20 29.28
N ALA A 882 54.74 79.88 29.34
CA ALA A 882 54.73 79.00 28.16
C ALA A 882 53.43 79.17 27.34
N LYS A 883 52.29 79.45 27.99
CA LYS A 883 51.00 79.67 27.34
C LYS A 883 51.01 80.93 26.47
N ASP A 884 51.43 82.06 27.04
CA ASP A 884 51.25 83.38 26.41
C ASP A 884 52.46 83.91 25.64
N ARG A 885 53.70 83.61 26.08
CA ARG A 885 54.92 84.00 25.36
C ARG A 885 55.46 82.87 24.49
N GLY A 886 55.20 81.62 24.86
CA GLY A 886 55.89 80.47 24.30
C GLY A 886 57.27 80.24 24.94
N VAL A 887 57.93 79.19 24.46
CA VAL A 887 59.18 78.66 25.01
C VAL A 887 60.25 78.59 23.92
N PHE A 888 61.52 78.74 24.29
CA PHE A 888 62.64 78.52 23.38
C PHE A 888 62.77 77.02 23.04
N PRO A 889 62.75 76.61 21.76
CA PRO A 889 63.00 75.21 21.39
C PRO A 889 64.45 74.80 21.71
N GLU A 890 64.72 73.49 21.79
CA GLU A 890 66.03 72.96 22.19
C GLU A 890 67.19 73.50 21.35
N GLU A 891 66.99 73.73 20.05
CA GLU A 891 68.02 74.26 19.17
C GLU A 891 68.36 75.73 19.47
N ALA A 892 67.34 76.53 19.83
CA ALA A 892 67.55 77.90 20.29
C ALA A 892 68.28 77.92 21.64
N LEU A 893 67.96 77.00 22.55
CA LEU A 893 68.70 76.86 23.81
C LEU A 893 70.14 76.38 23.59
N ARG A 894 70.39 75.45 22.65
CA ARG A 894 71.72 74.98 22.23
C ARG A 894 72.56 76.12 21.63
N GLU A 895 71.96 76.94 20.78
CA GLU A 895 72.60 78.11 20.19
C GLU A 895 72.90 79.21 21.23
N ARG A 896 71.96 79.48 22.15
CA ARG A 896 72.18 80.38 23.29
C ARG A 896 73.27 79.84 24.23
N PHE A 897 73.32 78.54 24.48
CA PHE A 897 74.28 77.89 25.37
C PHE A 897 75.73 78.18 24.96
N ALA A 898 76.05 78.17 23.66
CA ALA A 898 77.41 78.46 23.18
C ALA A 898 77.91 79.86 23.61
N ASN A 899 77.02 80.85 23.71
CA ASN A 899 77.35 82.18 24.23
C ASN A 899 77.44 82.18 25.76
N VAL A 900 76.54 81.47 26.45
CA VAL A 900 76.56 81.34 27.92
C VAL A 900 77.84 80.65 28.40
N ASP A 901 78.22 79.51 27.81
CA ASP A 901 79.50 78.81 28.02
C ASP A 901 80.68 79.78 27.86
N LYS A 902 80.73 80.51 26.75
CA LYS A 902 81.81 81.45 26.43
C LYS A 902 81.94 82.60 27.43
N VAL A 903 80.84 83.09 28.02
CA VAL A 903 80.87 84.14 29.05
C VAL A 903 81.11 83.56 30.45
N ALA A 904 80.41 82.49 30.82
CA ALA A 904 80.59 81.80 32.11
C ALA A 904 82.04 81.31 32.30
N ARG A 905 82.70 80.84 31.23
CA ARG A 905 84.12 80.45 31.23
C ARG A 905 85.08 81.62 31.44
N ARG A 906 84.72 82.83 31.03
CA ARG A 906 85.51 84.05 31.27
C ARG A 906 85.35 84.60 32.69
N LEU A 907 84.33 84.14 33.43
CA LEU A 907 83.96 84.64 34.75
C LEU A 907 84.18 83.63 35.88
N ALA A 908 84.84 82.51 35.60
CA ALA A 908 84.97 81.37 36.51
C ALA A 908 85.65 81.70 37.85
N LEU A 909 86.57 82.66 37.91
CA LEU A 909 87.21 83.11 39.17
C LEU A 909 86.40 84.19 39.92
N VAL A 910 85.28 84.66 39.38
CA VAL A 910 84.58 85.83 39.92
C VAL A 910 83.45 85.39 40.88
N PRO A 911 83.47 85.78 42.17
CA PRO A 911 82.41 85.46 43.13
C PRO A 911 81.08 86.17 42.79
N ALA A 912 79.98 85.72 43.42
CA ALA A 912 78.61 86.11 43.05
C ALA A 912 78.28 87.61 43.25
N GLU A 913 79.00 88.27 44.16
CA GLU A 913 78.87 89.69 44.48
C GLU A 913 79.66 90.60 43.51
N GLY A 914 80.52 90.02 42.66
CA GLY A 914 81.46 90.74 41.80
C GLY A 914 82.87 90.80 42.39
N ALA A 915 83.80 91.40 41.64
CA ALA A 915 85.21 91.51 42.03
C ALA A 915 85.86 92.78 41.46
N SER A 916 87.12 93.04 41.82
CA SER A 916 87.90 94.11 41.19
C SER A 916 88.18 93.80 39.70
N LEU A 917 88.37 94.85 38.90
CA LEU A 917 88.60 94.73 37.45
C LEU A 917 89.82 93.86 37.11
N ILE A 918 90.81 93.80 37.99
CA ILE A 918 91.98 92.91 37.88
C ILE A 918 91.58 91.44 37.94
N VAL A 919 90.64 91.06 38.82
CA VAL A 919 90.15 89.67 38.92
C VAL A 919 89.35 89.29 37.66
N TYR A 920 88.54 90.21 37.11
CA TYR A 920 87.88 90.00 35.82
C TYR A 920 88.90 89.79 34.68
N PHE A 921 89.99 90.57 34.65
CA PHE A 921 91.05 90.44 33.64
C PHE A 921 91.83 89.12 33.78
N LEU A 922 92.18 88.71 35.00
CA LEU A 922 92.82 87.42 35.28
C LEU A 922 91.90 86.24 34.93
N SER A 923 90.61 86.32 35.27
CA SER A 923 89.59 85.32 34.92
C SER A 923 89.41 85.20 33.39
N PHE A 924 89.48 86.32 32.66
CA PHE A 924 89.45 86.33 31.20
C PHE A 924 90.69 85.66 30.58
N ILE A 925 91.89 85.96 31.10
CA ILE A 925 93.15 85.33 30.64
C ILE A 925 93.15 83.83 30.95
N GLN A 926 92.82 83.43 32.18
CA GLN A 926 92.79 82.03 32.58
C GLN A 926 91.76 81.23 31.76
N GLY A 927 90.56 81.78 31.56
CA GLY A 927 89.51 81.16 30.75
C GLY A 927 89.82 81.09 29.25
N ALA A 928 90.84 81.81 28.78
CA ALA A 928 91.41 81.68 27.44
C ALA A 928 92.57 80.68 27.36
N LEU A 929 93.43 80.61 28.40
CA LEU A 929 94.60 79.72 28.44
C LEU A 929 94.26 78.26 28.77
N ILE A 930 93.23 78.00 29.57
CA ILE A 930 92.81 76.63 29.90
C ILE A 930 92.27 75.95 28.64
N ALA A 931 92.93 74.86 28.22
CA ALA A 931 92.48 74.04 27.08
C ALA A 931 91.08 73.45 27.29
N ARG A 932 90.43 73.02 26.20
CA ARG A 932 89.21 72.20 26.26
C ARG A 932 89.64 70.73 26.09
N PRO A 933 89.39 69.83 27.06
CA PRO A 933 89.71 68.42 26.91
C PRO A 933 88.83 67.77 25.85
N SER A 934 89.37 66.82 25.10
CA SER A 934 88.62 65.99 24.14
C SER A 934 87.68 65.01 24.85
N GLU A 935 88.08 64.51 26.02
CA GLU A 935 87.28 63.68 26.90
C GLU A 935 86.85 64.50 28.12
N ALA A 936 85.63 65.02 28.08
CA ALA A 936 85.08 65.89 29.13
C ALA A 936 84.41 65.14 30.30
N ILE A 937 84.24 63.82 30.18
CA ILE A 937 83.57 62.93 31.14
C ILE A 937 84.37 61.62 31.21
N SER A 938 84.60 61.08 32.40
CA SER A 938 85.30 59.79 32.57
C SER A 938 84.40 58.61 32.22
N GLN A 939 85.00 57.48 31.82
CA GLN A 939 84.25 56.24 31.59
C GLN A 939 83.54 55.74 32.85
N ASP A 940 84.05 56.04 34.05
CA ASP A 940 83.42 55.68 35.32
C ASP A 940 82.14 56.48 35.58
N GLU A 941 82.12 57.77 35.24
CA GLU A 941 80.96 58.66 35.33
C GLU A 941 79.89 58.29 34.28
N LEU A 942 80.29 57.81 33.10
CA LEU A 942 79.37 57.24 32.10
C LEU A 942 78.77 55.90 32.52
N ASN A 943 79.48 55.11 33.33
CA ASN A 943 79.03 53.82 33.87
C ASN A 943 78.23 53.97 35.18
N ASN A 944 77.75 55.16 35.52
CA ASN A 944 76.96 55.47 36.73
C ASN A 944 77.62 55.04 38.05
N LYS A 945 78.96 55.05 38.15
CA LYS A 945 79.64 54.89 39.44
C LYS A 945 79.42 56.13 40.31
N GLU A 946 79.49 55.96 41.64
CA GLU A 946 79.36 57.07 42.57
C GLU A 946 80.46 58.12 42.35
N PHE A 947 80.05 59.37 42.17
CA PHE A 947 80.95 60.48 41.84
C PHE A 947 80.66 61.68 42.75
N ASP A 948 81.72 62.27 43.31
CA ASP A 948 81.62 63.43 44.21
C ASP A 948 81.59 64.74 43.42
N PHE A 949 80.36 65.21 43.14
CA PHE A 949 80.10 66.48 42.47
C PHE A 949 80.64 67.72 43.22
N GLY A 950 80.96 67.61 44.52
CA GLY A 950 81.52 68.70 45.32
C GLY A 950 82.99 69.03 45.00
N LYS A 951 83.70 68.13 44.31
CA LYS A 951 85.10 68.34 43.87
C LYS A 951 85.24 69.01 42.50
N LEU A 952 84.13 69.29 41.80
CA LEU A 952 84.15 69.82 40.44
C LEU A 952 84.42 71.33 40.42
N ASP A 953 85.47 71.73 39.70
CA ASP A 953 85.71 73.13 39.38
C ASP A 953 84.77 73.66 38.27
N THR A 954 84.57 74.97 38.22
CA THR A 954 83.71 75.67 37.26
C THR A 954 84.06 75.34 35.80
N TYR A 955 85.34 75.19 35.46
CA TYR A 955 85.75 74.79 34.10
C TYR A 955 85.35 73.34 33.77
N GLU A 956 85.42 72.43 34.74
CA GLU A 956 84.98 71.05 34.60
C GLU A 956 83.46 70.93 34.45
N ILE A 957 82.70 71.68 35.26
CA ILE A 957 81.23 71.75 35.17
C ILE A 957 80.79 72.22 33.78
N LEU A 958 81.40 73.28 33.25
CA LEU A 958 81.09 73.81 31.91
C LEU A 958 81.46 72.83 30.79
N ASN A 959 82.55 72.07 30.92
CA ASN A 959 82.92 71.05 29.93
C ASN A 959 81.94 69.86 29.96
N ARG A 960 81.53 69.38 31.14
CA ARG A 960 80.49 68.34 31.29
C ARG A 960 79.14 68.79 30.74
N ALA A 961 78.74 70.03 31.02
CA ALA A 961 77.52 70.62 30.46
C ALA A 961 77.57 70.66 28.92
N ARG A 962 78.69 71.14 28.34
CA ARG A 962 78.85 71.20 26.87
C ARG A 962 78.76 69.82 26.21
N TYR A 963 79.41 68.81 26.79
CA TYR A 963 79.38 67.42 26.30
C TYR A 963 77.95 66.86 26.20
N TRP A 964 77.11 67.09 27.22
CA TRP A 964 75.71 66.66 27.17
C TRP A 964 74.88 67.51 26.21
N MET A 965 75.16 68.81 26.07
CA MET A 965 74.43 69.71 25.18
C MET A 965 74.71 69.43 23.69
N GLU A 966 75.97 69.12 23.34
CA GLU A 966 76.40 68.65 22.02
C GLU A 966 75.75 67.31 21.66
N ARG A 967 75.46 66.47 22.65
CA ARG A 967 74.69 65.22 22.53
C ARG A 967 73.17 65.40 22.65
N GLY A 968 72.67 66.64 22.71
CA GLY A 968 71.25 66.95 22.79
C GLY A 968 70.57 66.68 24.15
N ASN A 969 71.29 66.19 25.17
CA ASN A 969 70.69 65.90 26.47
C ASN A 969 70.60 67.16 27.35
N LEU A 970 69.52 67.93 27.14
CA LEU A 970 69.26 69.17 27.89
C LEU A 970 69.09 68.92 29.40
N VAL A 971 68.53 67.77 29.81
CA VAL A 971 68.32 67.42 31.23
C VAL A 971 69.66 67.31 31.98
N GLN A 972 70.60 66.53 31.46
CA GLN A 972 71.92 66.40 32.07
C GLN A 972 72.71 67.72 31.95
N THR A 973 72.59 68.44 30.83
CA THR A 973 73.18 69.79 30.69
C THR A 973 72.70 70.71 31.81
N LEU A 974 71.39 70.76 32.07
CA LEU A 974 70.79 71.57 33.13
C LEU A 974 71.24 71.11 34.52
N LYS A 975 71.42 69.81 34.75
CA LYS A 975 71.96 69.26 36.00
C LYS A 975 73.35 69.84 36.30
N TYR A 976 74.30 69.77 35.36
CA TYR A 976 75.63 70.35 35.54
C TYR A 976 75.59 71.88 35.65
N MET A 977 74.80 72.56 34.81
CA MET A 977 74.64 74.02 34.87
C MET A 977 74.02 74.53 36.18
N ASN A 978 73.37 73.66 36.97
CA ASN A 978 72.91 73.95 38.33
C ASN A 978 73.98 73.80 39.43
N LEU A 979 75.10 73.13 39.15
CA LEU A 979 76.26 73.04 40.07
C LEU A 979 77.17 74.28 40.02
N LEU A 980 77.04 75.11 38.98
CA LEU A 980 77.80 76.37 38.84
C LEU A 980 77.61 77.29 40.05
N GLN A 981 78.67 77.99 40.43
CA GLN A 981 78.66 78.99 41.50
C GLN A 981 79.14 80.35 40.97
N GLY A 982 79.26 81.35 41.85
CA GLY A 982 79.82 82.67 41.53
C GLY A 982 79.07 83.46 40.45
N ALA A 983 79.80 84.33 39.75
CA ALA A 983 79.27 85.12 38.64
C ALA A 983 78.90 84.25 37.43
N SER A 984 79.60 83.13 37.20
CA SER A 984 79.27 82.16 36.14
C SER A 984 77.85 81.62 36.31
N ARG A 985 77.43 81.26 37.53
CA ARG A 985 76.03 80.90 37.84
C ARG A 985 75.06 82.04 37.55
N LYS A 986 75.41 83.27 37.92
CA LYS A 986 74.57 84.46 37.75
C LYS A 986 74.29 84.75 36.27
N VAL A 987 75.31 84.71 35.43
CA VAL A 987 75.16 84.87 33.96
C VAL A 987 74.38 83.72 33.34
N SER A 988 74.58 82.49 33.81
CA SER A 988 73.85 81.34 33.28
C SER A 988 72.39 81.26 33.75
N SER A 989 72.00 81.96 34.81
CA SER A 989 70.69 81.81 35.47
C SER A 989 69.49 81.97 34.54
N GLU A 990 69.52 82.92 33.62
CA GLU A 990 68.46 83.13 32.62
C GLU A 990 68.29 81.89 31.72
N TRP A 991 69.39 81.34 31.21
CA TRP A 991 69.39 80.14 30.38
C TRP A 991 68.92 78.89 31.17
N ILE A 992 69.29 78.77 32.45
CA ILE A 992 68.80 77.70 33.34
C ILE A 992 67.27 77.79 33.53
N ASN A 993 66.72 78.99 33.66
CA ASN A 993 65.28 79.18 33.85
C ASN A 993 64.51 78.87 32.56
N GLU A 994 65.01 79.30 31.39
CA GLU A 994 64.40 78.98 30.09
C GLU A 994 64.52 77.49 29.73
N ALA A 995 65.65 76.85 30.06
CA ALA A 995 65.80 75.40 29.90
C ALA A 995 64.89 74.60 30.84
N ARG A 996 64.65 75.08 32.06
CA ARG A 996 63.67 74.49 32.98
C ARG A 996 62.25 74.62 32.42
N LEU A 997 61.86 75.82 31.97
CA LEU A 997 60.55 76.09 31.39
C LEU A 997 60.24 75.16 30.20
N LEU A 998 61.24 74.86 29.36
CA LEU A 998 61.10 73.89 28.28
C LEU A 998 60.88 72.47 28.82
N LEU A 999 61.69 72.01 29.76
CA LEU A 999 61.58 70.65 30.31
C LEU A 999 60.27 70.43 31.07
N GLU A 1000 59.79 71.41 31.85
CA GLU A 1000 58.48 71.37 32.51
C GLU A 1000 57.33 71.29 31.48
N THR A 1001 57.41 72.08 30.41
CA THR A 1001 56.42 72.06 29.32
C THR A 1001 56.45 70.73 28.56
N GLN A 1002 57.64 70.25 28.19
CA GLN A 1002 57.82 68.95 27.53
C GLN A 1002 57.31 67.79 28.40
N GLN A 1003 57.56 67.82 29.72
CA GLN A 1003 57.09 66.79 30.65
C GLN A 1003 55.56 66.73 30.69
N ALA A 1004 54.88 67.88 30.84
CA ALA A 1004 53.42 67.94 30.84
C ALA A 1004 52.81 67.46 29.50
N VAL A 1005 53.39 67.85 28.36
CA VAL A 1005 52.91 67.42 27.04
C VAL A 1005 53.19 65.93 26.78
N ASN A 1006 54.33 65.40 27.23
CA ASN A 1006 54.62 63.96 27.17
C ASN A 1006 53.62 63.16 28.01
N VAL A 1007 53.24 63.64 29.21
CA VAL A 1007 52.20 63.01 30.05
C VAL A 1007 50.84 63.01 29.34
N LEU A 1008 50.43 64.12 28.72
CA LEU A 1008 49.20 64.21 27.93
C LEU A 1008 49.22 63.26 26.73
N LEU A 1009 50.34 63.16 26.01
CA LEU A 1009 50.52 62.25 24.87
C LEU A 1009 50.49 60.78 25.30
N SER A 1010 51.09 60.45 26.45
CA SER A 1010 51.01 59.11 27.06
C SER A 1010 49.60 58.76 27.50
N HIS A 1011 48.84 59.70 28.09
CA HIS A 1011 47.45 59.49 28.47
C HIS A 1011 46.56 59.23 27.25
N ALA A 1012 46.66 60.07 26.22
CA ALA A 1012 45.93 59.90 24.97
C ALA A 1012 46.26 58.56 24.27
N SER A 1013 47.54 58.17 24.25
CA SER A 1013 47.99 56.89 23.67
C SER A 1013 47.48 55.69 24.47
N GLY A 1014 47.53 55.76 25.80
CA GLY A 1014 47.03 54.69 26.68
C GLY A 1014 45.51 54.53 26.65
N ASN A 1015 44.77 55.63 26.51
CA ASN A 1015 43.33 55.57 26.27
C ASN A 1015 43.01 55.03 24.87
N GLY A 1016 43.76 55.44 23.83
CA GLY A 1016 43.63 54.85 22.48
C GLY A 1016 43.86 53.33 22.46
N GLN A 1017 44.86 52.83 23.20
CA GLN A 1017 45.15 51.40 23.33
C GLN A 1017 44.05 50.58 24.05
N ARG A 1018 43.07 51.20 24.71
CA ARG A 1018 41.92 50.49 25.30
C ARG A 1018 40.80 50.18 24.29
N TYR A 1019 40.90 50.69 23.07
CA TYR A 1019 39.93 50.51 22.00
C TYR A 1019 40.50 49.73 20.78
N LEU A 1020 41.65 49.06 20.97
CA LEU A 1020 42.32 48.17 20.03
C LEU A 1020 42.33 46.72 20.55
#